data_AF-A0A316Z2E3-F1
#
_entry.id   AF-A0A316Z2E3-F1
#
_cell.length_a   1.000
_cell.length_b   1.000
_cell.length_c   1.000
_cell.angle_alpha   90.00
_cell.angle_beta   90.00
_cell.angle_gamma   90.00
#
_symmetry.space_group_name_H-M   'P 1'
#
loop_
_entity.id
_entity.type
_entity.pdbx_description
1 polymer ?
#
loop_
_entity_poly.entity_id
_entity_poly.type
_entity_poly.pdbx_seq_one_letter_code
_entity_poly.pdbx_strand_id
1 'polypeptide(L)'
;MPASATPVPMPQPVRESASAHSHDDAAATADDGGEAGHAFNEQTNYVPRRQIIQIFLTLSAATACALIDQSTLAVAIPTISSALGSGTQSAWISSAYFLTSTSFQLLYGRISDIVGRKHCLLACIVIFFVGSLASSLAQTTLQLAIFRAITGIGGGGFITLGQVVISDVVSLRQRGTYQGILGAMVALCNGIGPVIGGALASQASWRDIFRLMLPLSACAFVCVYLFLPLKKVHGSAMEKIKAIDWVGAVLTLCSSVLIVLGLTWGGGEHAWDSAYVLVPLLLGVAIGVLFCLWEWKGTPLPLMPLRLFHKRIVVGGLITQFINGWVFLVQIFYITQFYQLVFGHSAIVSGALLIPVTVMQTVASTASGAVLSWTGMYRWSLLFGWTTWTVAMGLFSTLKEGDGLGKQVGYGILAGVGVGNTLSVSLVAMQGAVERKDQAVATAARSFFRYLGGSLGLAVAATIINNSANQSLRPLGWSSERIKLTLNDPSVLLLSTSPADAADLRDLREAYRTGFQRNFWLLAALTACAFGVTFVLMPQRSVDRKDDQELRDKAKLELEEKKERKRAKRAGGAETPAHHTASTSDEPASLHELHQHDRSSSADSDQHHAELEKALHAAEASAALAPEVGLPPPELDEKGSEDRKSTNVP
;
A
#
# COMPACT_ATOMS: atom_id res chain seq x y z
N MET A 1 73.69 -16.35 31.15
CA MET A 1 72.41 -15.83 31.69
C MET A 1 72.40 -14.33 31.50
N PRO A 2 71.28 -13.72 31.07
CA PRO A 2 70.58 -13.78 29.77
C PRO A 2 71.01 -12.60 28.86
N ALA A 3 71.35 -12.74 27.57
CA ALA A 3 70.58 -13.11 26.37
C ALA A 3 69.46 -12.11 26.02
N SER A 4 69.39 -11.47 24.85
CA SER A 4 70.30 -11.29 23.71
C SER A 4 69.60 -10.30 22.75
N ALA A 5 70.27 -9.20 22.41
CA ALA A 5 69.86 -8.28 21.35
C ALA A 5 70.76 -8.53 20.12
N THR A 6 70.20 -8.42 18.90
CA THR A 6 70.71 -7.66 17.72
C THR A 6 70.16 -8.20 16.37
N PRO A 7 70.12 -7.38 15.31
CA PRO A 7 69.01 -7.34 14.34
C PRO A 7 69.34 -7.79 12.89
N VAL A 8 68.25 -7.84 12.10
CA VAL A 8 68.02 -7.85 10.63
C VAL A 8 69.23 -7.59 9.69
N PRO A 9 69.24 -8.31 8.54
CA PRO A 9 69.40 -7.65 7.25
C PRO A 9 68.40 -8.11 6.16
N MET A 10 68.06 -7.19 5.25
CA MET A 10 67.24 -7.36 4.04
C MET A 10 67.93 -8.21 2.95
N PRO A 11 67.14 -8.72 1.99
CA PRO A 11 67.50 -8.56 0.58
C PRO A 11 66.30 -8.21 -0.35
N GLN A 12 66.57 -7.37 -1.37
CA GLN A 12 65.79 -7.23 -2.62
C GLN A 12 66.38 -8.16 -3.72
N PRO A 13 65.96 -8.09 -4.99
CA PRO A 13 64.67 -8.43 -5.62
C PRO A 13 64.86 -9.53 -6.71
N VAL A 14 63.79 -10.15 -7.23
CA VAL A 14 63.86 -11.04 -8.41
C VAL A 14 62.90 -10.58 -9.51
N ARG A 15 63.44 -10.51 -10.74
CA ARG A 15 62.83 -10.14 -12.02
C ARG A 15 61.92 -11.23 -12.61
N GLU A 16 61.01 -10.75 -13.45
CA GLU A 16 60.21 -11.41 -14.50
C GLU A 16 60.82 -12.64 -15.21
N SER A 17 59.96 -13.62 -15.52
CA SER A 17 59.79 -14.13 -16.90
C SER A 17 58.48 -14.92 -17.05
N ALA A 18 57.78 -14.65 -18.15
CA ALA A 18 56.50 -15.21 -18.56
C ALA A 18 56.53 -16.71 -18.90
N SER A 19 55.38 -17.38 -18.73
CA SER A 19 55.02 -18.54 -19.57
C SER A 19 53.50 -18.69 -19.66
N ALA A 20 53.03 -18.82 -20.90
CA ALA A 20 51.65 -18.92 -21.34
C ALA A 20 50.87 -20.07 -20.70
N HIS A 21 49.59 -19.82 -20.38
CA HIS A 21 48.58 -20.87 -20.28
C HIS A 21 47.37 -20.53 -21.14
N SER A 22 47.26 -21.33 -22.19
CA SER A 22 46.12 -21.54 -23.06
C SER A 22 44.88 -21.91 -22.25
N HIS A 23 43.75 -21.33 -22.66
CA HIS A 23 42.43 -21.88 -22.42
C HIS A 23 42.36 -23.31 -22.95
N ASP A 24 41.89 -24.22 -22.10
CA ASP A 24 41.06 -25.34 -22.51
C ASP A 24 40.10 -25.68 -21.37
N ASP A 25 38.85 -25.91 -21.79
CA ASP A 25 37.67 -26.12 -20.97
C ASP A 25 37.80 -27.31 -20.01
N ALA A 26 37.40 -27.08 -18.76
CA ALA A 26 36.94 -28.13 -17.87
C ALA A 26 35.84 -27.58 -16.97
N ALA A 27 34.60 -27.75 -17.41
CA ALA A 27 33.44 -27.80 -16.55
C ALA A 27 33.68 -28.85 -15.45
N ALA A 28 33.92 -28.39 -14.22
CA ALA A 28 33.94 -29.23 -13.03
C ALA A 28 33.20 -28.51 -11.90
N THR A 29 31.98 -28.98 -11.69
CA THR A 29 31.20 -28.98 -10.45
C THR A 29 31.96 -28.49 -9.21
N ALA A 30 31.72 -27.25 -8.82
CA ALA A 30 31.93 -26.79 -7.45
C ALA A 30 30.59 -26.86 -6.71
N ASP A 31 30.39 -28.00 -6.06
CA ASP A 31 29.48 -28.17 -4.93
C ASP A 31 29.99 -27.27 -3.80
N ASP A 32 29.41 -26.07 -3.67
CA ASP A 32 29.64 -25.20 -2.52
C ASP A 32 28.42 -25.29 -1.59
N GLY A 33 28.53 -26.20 -0.62
CA GLY A 33 27.57 -26.46 0.44
C GLY A 33 27.50 -25.35 1.49
N GLY A 34 27.13 -24.14 1.08
CA GLY A 34 26.80 -23.01 1.96
C GLY A 34 25.31 -22.67 1.87
N GLU A 35 24.58 -22.87 2.96
CA GLU A 35 23.17 -22.51 3.21
C GLU A 35 22.39 -21.92 2.01
N ALA A 36 21.62 -22.78 1.32
CA ALA A 36 20.66 -22.38 0.30
C ALA A 36 19.51 -21.55 0.93
N GLY A 37 19.78 -20.27 1.20
CA GLY A 37 18.74 -19.30 1.46
C GLY A 37 17.84 -19.22 0.22
N HIS A 38 16.55 -19.49 0.37
CA HIS A 38 15.58 -19.31 -0.72
C HIS A 38 15.72 -17.91 -1.32
N ALA A 39 16.32 -17.81 -2.50
CA ALA A 39 16.43 -16.57 -3.24
C ALA A 39 15.04 -16.20 -3.75
N PHE A 40 14.41 -15.20 -3.13
CA PHE A 40 13.11 -14.71 -3.59
C PHE A 40 13.24 -14.17 -5.02
N ASN A 41 12.38 -14.65 -5.92
CA ASN A 41 12.33 -14.17 -7.29
C ASN A 41 12.01 -12.67 -7.30
N GLU A 42 12.94 -11.86 -7.80
CA GLU A 42 12.71 -10.44 -8.01
C GLU A 42 11.58 -10.25 -9.03
N GLN A 43 10.48 -9.64 -8.59
CA GLN A 43 9.28 -9.45 -9.43
C GLN A 43 9.25 -8.10 -10.16
N THR A 44 10.31 -7.29 -10.03
CA THR A 44 10.42 -6.01 -10.73
C THR A 44 10.43 -6.23 -12.24
N ASN A 45 9.52 -5.58 -12.95
CA ASN A 45 9.41 -5.62 -14.40
C ASN A 45 9.00 -4.25 -14.93
N TYR A 46 9.96 -3.51 -15.48
CA TYR A 46 9.67 -2.21 -16.10
C TYR A 46 8.96 -2.43 -17.43
N VAL A 47 7.79 -1.81 -17.59
CA VAL A 47 6.96 -1.96 -18.79
C VAL A 47 6.73 -0.61 -19.46
N PRO A 48 6.37 -0.58 -20.76
CA PRO A 48 6.09 0.67 -21.46
C PRO A 48 4.94 1.45 -20.80
N ARG A 49 4.95 2.79 -20.93
CA ARG A 49 3.93 3.67 -20.33
C ARG A 49 2.48 3.21 -20.56
N ARG A 50 2.15 2.74 -21.77
CA ARG A 50 0.80 2.22 -22.10
C ARG A 50 0.41 1.01 -21.24
N GLN A 51 1.36 0.12 -20.98
CA GLN A 51 1.16 -1.06 -20.15
C GLN A 51 1.13 -0.71 -18.67
N ILE A 52 1.91 0.29 -18.22
CA ILE A 52 1.81 0.85 -16.86
C ILE A 52 0.39 1.38 -16.62
N ILE A 53 -0.18 2.13 -17.57
CA ILE A 53 -1.54 2.66 -17.45
C ILE A 53 -2.57 1.53 -17.37
N GLN A 54 -2.43 0.47 -18.18
CA GLN A 54 -3.33 -0.69 -18.12
C GLN A 54 -3.27 -1.41 -16.77
N ILE A 55 -2.06 -1.66 -16.27
CA ILE A 55 -1.84 -2.26 -14.94
C ILE A 55 -2.42 -1.35 -13.86
N PHE A 56 -2.18 -0.05 -13.95
CA PHE A 56 -2.68 0.93 -13.01
C PHE A 56 -4.20 0.97 -12.97
N LEU A 57 -4.87 1.05 -14.12
CA LEU A 57 -6.34 1.01 -14.23
C LEU A 57 -6.91 -0.30 -13.67
N THR A 58 -6.22 -1.41 -13.90
CA THR A 58 -6.60 -2.72 -13.38
C THR A 58 -6.51 -2.79 -11.84
N LEU A 59 -5.39 -2.35 -11.26
CA LEU A 59 -5.21 -2.29 -9.80
C LEU A 59 -6.16 -1.27 -9.16
N SER A 60 -6.40 -0.17 -9.85
CA SER A 60 -7.36 0.86 -9.49
C SER A 60 -8.77 0.26 -9.39
N ALA A 61 -9.22 -0.45 -10.43
CA ALA A 61 -10.52 -1.14 -10.43
C ALA A 61 -10.65 -2.16 -9.27
N ALA A 62 -9.61 -2.97 -9.02
CA ALA A 62 -9.62 -3.91 -7.90
C ALA A 62 -9.72 -3.20 -6.54
N THR A 63 -8.92 -2.15 -6.33
CA THR A 63 -8.94 -1.37 -5.09
C THR A 63 -10.26 -0.63 -4.91
N ALA A 64 -10.84 -0.11 -6.00
CA ALA A 64 -12.14 0.53 -6.01
C ALA A 64 -13.25 -0.42 -5.54
N CYS A 65 -13.18 -1.72 -5.88
CA CYS A 65 -14.14 -2.71 -5.38
C CYS A 65 -14.16 -2.77 -3.85
N ALA A 66 -12.98 -2.83 -3.19
CA ALA A 66 -12.92 -2.84 -1.73
C ALA A 66 -13.40 -1.53 -1.10
N LEU A 67 -13.08 -0.39 -1.70
CA LEU A 67 -13.45 0.93 -1.16
C LEU A 67 -14.94 1.22 -1.31
N ILE A 68 -15.52 0.86 -2.45
CA ILE A 68 -16.96 0.97 -2.67
C ILE A 68 -17.69 0.03 -1.71
N ASP A 69 -17.25 -1.22 -1.51
CA ASP A 69 -17.83 -2.13 -0.50
C ASP A 69 -17.87 -1.51 0.91
N GLN A 70 -16.74 -0.96 1.37
CA GLN A 70 -16.64 -0.34 2.69
C GLN A 70 -17.58 0.87 2.85
N SER A 71 -17.60 1.75 1.85
CA SER A 71 -18.33 3.03 1.92
C SER A 71 -19.83 2.88 1.68
N THR A 72 -20.23 1.97 0.78
CA THR A 72 -21.64 1.63 0.50
C THR A 72 -22.29 0.99 1.73
N LEU A 73 -21.55 0.11 2.41
CA LEU A 73 -22.03 -0.56 3.62
C LEU A 73 -22.29 0.43 4.76
N ALA A 74 -21.44 1.43 4.94
CA ALA A 74 -21.53 2.38 6.05
C ALA A 74 -22.91 3.06 6.15
N VAL A 75 -23.53 3.38 5.02
CA VAL A 75 -24.87 4.00 4.95
C VAL A 75 -26.00 2.98 5.13
N ALA A 76 -25.76 1.72 4.81
CA ALA A 76 -26.77 0.66 4.81
C ALA A 76 -26.90 -0.08 6.15
N ILE A 77 -25.95 0.11 7.09
CA ILE A 77 -25.96 -0.56 8.40
C ILE A 77 -27.32 -0.43 9.13
N PRO A 78 -27.97 0.74 9.23
CA PRO A 78 -29.26 0.85 9.91
C PRO A 78 -30.37 0.00 9.25
N THR A 79 -30.44 0.00 7.92
CA THR A 79 -31.40 -0.80 7.15
C THR A 79 -31.16 -2.29 7.32
N ILE A 80 -29.90 -2.73 7.24
CA ILE A 80 -29.52 -4.14 7.46
C ILE A 80 -29.84 -4.55 8.90
N SER A 81 -29.57 -3.67 9.86
CA SER A 81 -29.82 -3.92 11.28
C SER A 81 -31.30 -4.12 11.57
N SER A 82 -32.15 -3.27 11.01
CA SER A 82 -33.60 -3.39 11.10
C SER A 82 -34.10 -4.69 10.44
N ALA A 83 -33.59 -5.02 9.24
CA ALA A 83 -34.03 -6.20 8.49
C ALA A 83 -33.62 -7.54 9.12
N LEU A 84 -32.50 -7.57 9.86
CA LEU A 84 -31.99 -8.78 10.52
C LEU A 84 -32.29 -8.83 12.03
N GLY A 85 -32.93 -7.79 12.59
CA GLY A 85 -33.18 -7.68 14.02
C GLY A 85 -31.89 -7.64 14.85
N SER A 86 -30.83 -7.01 14.34
CA SER A 86 -29.47 -7.21 14.88
C SER A 86 -29.20 -6.54 16.23
N GLY A 87 -29.99 -5.54 16.63
CA GLY A 87 -29.76 -4.78 17.86
C GLY A 87 -28.31 -4.30 17.98
N THR A 88 -27.66 -4.67 19.09
CA THR A 88 -26.25 -4.35 19.39
C THR A 88 -25.24 -5.08 18.47
N GLN A 89 -25.63 -6.15 17.77
CA GLN A 89 -24.73 -6.90 16.89
C GLN A 89 -24.44 -6.20 15.55
N SER A 90 -25.11 -5.07 15.25
CA SER A 90 -24.91 -4.31 14.01
C SER A 90 -23.47 -3.81 13.82
N ALA A 91 -22.76 -3.51 14.90
CA ALA A 91 -21.35 -3.08 14.88
C ALA A 91 -20.40 -4.14 14.29
N TRP A 92 -20.76 -5.42 14.39
CA TRP A 92 -19.95 -6.53 13.88
C TRP A 92 -19.94 -6.64 12.36
N ILE A 93 -20.94 -6.09 11.69
CA ILE A 93 -21.08 -6.17 10.22
C ILE A 93 -19.94 -5.42 9.52
N SER A 94 -19.52 -4.28 10.06
CA SER A 94 -18.37 -3.51 9.56
C SER A 94 -17.06 -3.96 10.20
N SER A 95 -17.06 -4.18 11.53
CA SER A 95 -15.85 -4.50 12.30
C SER A 95 -15.19 -5.80 11.86
N ALA A 96 -15.98 -6.84 11.54
CA ALA A 96 -15.43 -8.13 11.09
C ALA A 96 -14.61 -8.02 9.80
N TYR A 97 -15.01 -7.15 8.87
CA TYR A 97 -14.25 -6.89 7.64
C TYR A 97 -12.94 -6.17 7.92
N PHE A 98 -12.97 -5.11 8.74
CA PHE A 98 -11.75 -4.35 9.06
C PHE A 98 -10.77 -5.17 9.88
N LEU A 99 -11.28 -6.04 10.76
CA LEU A 99 -10.52 -6.97 11.57
C LEU A 99 -9.71 -7.92 10.70
N THR A 100 -10.36 -8.67 9.79
CA THR A 100 -9.64 -9.61 8.91
C THR A 100 -8.82 -8.90 7.85
N SER A 101 -9.32 -7.79 7.29
CA SER A 101 -8.56 -6.97 6.35
C SER A 101 -7.23 -6.52 6.96
N THR A 102 -7.25 -5.93 8.15
CA THR A 102 -6.04 -5.48 8.84
C THR A 102 -5.10 -6.64 9.15
N SER A 103 -5.62 -7.73 9.69
CA SER A 103 -4.82 -8.87 10.14
C SER A 103 -4.09 -9.56 8.97
N PHE A 104 -4.75 -9.70 7.82
CA PHE A 104 -4.17 -10.35 6.64
C PHE A 104 -3.23 -9.45 5.82
N GLN A 105 -3.26 -8.12 6.00
CA GLN A 105 -2.36 -7.20 5.26
C GLN A 105 -0.89 -7.60 5.38
N LEU A 106 -0.44 -7.98 6.58
CA LEU A 106 0.95 -8.36 6.82
C LEU A 106 1.34 -9.65 6.07
N LEU A 107 0.43 -10.63 6.01
CA LEU A 107 0.65 -11.91 5.35
C LEU A 107 0.81 -11.75 3.83
N TYR A 108 0.06 -10.83 3.23
CA TYR A 108 0.09 -10.61 1.77
C TYR A 108 1.45 -10.17 1.25
N GLY A 109 2.27 -9.51 2.08
CA GLY A 109 3.65 -9.18 1.73
C GLY A 109 4.42 -10.42 1.31
N ARG A 110 4.53 -11.42 2.20
CA ARG A 110 5.29 -12.64 1.94
C ARG A 110 4.58 -13.65 1.05
N ILE A 111 3.28 -13.84 1.21
CA ILE A 111 2.52 -14.78 0.36
C ILE A 111 2.65 -14.38 -1.11
N SER A 112 2.65 -13.08 -1.41
CA SER A 112 2.82 -12.61 -2.80
C SER A 112 4.26 -12.75 -3.33
N ASP A 113 5.27 -12.82 -2.46
CA ASP A 113 6.65 -13.16 -2.89
C ASP A 113 6.75 -14.63 -3.32
N ILE A 114 6.04 -15.52 -2.62
CA ILE A 114 6.09 -16.98 -2.82
C ILE A 114 5.20 -17.42 -4.01
N VAL A 115 3.95 -16.94 -4.04
CA VAL A 115 2.95 -17.38 -5.03
C VAL A 115 2.99 -16.50 -6.30
N GLY A 116 3.64 -15.34 -6.22
CA GLY A 116 3.67 -14.31 -7.26
C GLY A 116 2.53 -13.30 -7.11
N ARG A 117 2.75 -12.01 -7.47
CA ARG A 117 1.69 -11.00 -7.23
C ARG A 117 0.40 -11.29 -7.99
N LYS A 118 0.49 -11.76 -9.25
CA LYS A 118 -0.69 -12.01 -10.09
C LYS A 118 -1.64 -13.03 -9.48
N HIS A 119 -1.12 -14.21 -9.12
CA HIS A 119 -1.93 -15.28 -8.54
C HIS A 119 -2.44 -14.92 -7.15
N CYS A 120 -1.62 -14.24 -6.35
CA CYS A 120 -2.04 -13.74 -5.03
C CYS A 120 -3.20 -12.75 -5.16
N LEU A 121 -3.14 -11.80 -6.11
CA LEU A 121 -4.21 -10.84 -6.36
C LEU A 121 -5.48 -11.52 -6.88
N LEU A 122 -5.37 -12.47 -7.82
CA LEU A 122 -6.52 -13.26 -8.30
C LEU A 122 -7.19 -14.05 -7.18
N ALA A 123 -6.41 -14.67 -6.28
CA ALA A 123 -6.93 -15.37 -5.11
C ALA A 123 -7.69 -14.41 -4.18
N CYS A 124 -7.17 -13.21 -3.94
CA CYS A 124 -7.88 -12.18 -3.17
C CYS A 124 -9.21 -11.80 -3.82
N ILE A 125 -9.25 -11.68 -5.15
CA ILE A 125 -10.48 -11.34 -5.89
C ILE A 125 -11.53 -12.45 -5.75
N VAL A 126 -11.11 -13.72 -5.85
CA VAL A 126 -12.01 -14.86 -5.67
C VAL A 126 -12.55 -14.93 -4.24
N ILE A 127 -11.70 -14.74 -3.23
CA ILE A 127 -12.14 -14.71 -1.82
C ILE A 127 -13.16 -13.58 -1.59
N PHE A 128 -12.88 -12.40 -2.13
CA PHE A 128 -13.77 -11.24 -2.04
C PHE A 128 -15.12 -11.49 -2.75
N PHE A 129 -15.10 -12.08 -3.95
CA PHE A 129 -16.30 -12.46 -4.71
C PHE A 129 -17.16 -13.46 -3.92
N VAL A 130 -16.55 -14.54 -3.40
CA VAL A 130 -17.25 -15.57 -2.64
C VAL A 130 -17.82 -15.01 -1.33
N GLY A 131 -17.04 -14.21 -0.60
CA GLY A 131 -17.50 -13.55 0.62
C GLY A 131 -18.67 -12.58 0.37
N SER A 132 -18.63 -11.85 -0.75
CA SER A 132 -19.72 -10.94 -1.15
C SER A 132 -20.98 -11.72 -1.55
N LEU A 133 -20.82 -12.81 -2.30
CA LEU A 133 -21.93 -13.69 -2.68
C LEU A 133 -22.59 -14.28 -1.42
N ALA A 134 -21.79 -14.80 -0.50
CA ALA A 134 -22.28 -15.33 0.76
C ALA A 134 -22.99 -14.26 1.60
N SER A 135 -22.43 -13.04 1.69
CA SER A 135 -23.04 -11.90 2.37
C SER A 135 -24.41 -11.53 1.80
N SER A 136 -24.60 -11.65 0.48
CA SER A 136 -25.90 -11.41 -0.17
C SER A 136 -26.97 -12.44 0.20
N LEU A 137 -26.57 -13.63 0.64
CA LEU A 137 -27.44 -14.75 1.04
C LEU A 137 -27.62 -14.85 2.56
N ALA A 138 -27.00 -13.95 3.34
CA ALA A 138 -27.06 -14.00 4.79
C ALA A 138 -28.49 -13.85 5.32
N GLN A 139 -28.84 -14.65 6.32
CA GLN A 139 -30.15 -14.66 7.00
C GLN A 139 -30.06 -14.18 8.44
N THR A 140 -28.87 -14.21 9.05
CA THR A 140 -28.63 -13.75 10.42
C THR A 140 -27.47 -12.75 10.46
N THR A 141 -27.43 -11.91 11.50
CA THR A 141 -26.35 -10.93 11.68
C THR A 141 -24.99 -11.61 11.87
N LEU A 142 -24.93 -12.70 12.64
CA LEU A 142 -23.70 -13.45 12.85
C LEU A 142 -23.19 -14.05 11.54
N GLN A 143 -24.08 -14.65 10.74
CA GLN A 143 -23.73 -15.19 9.43
C GLN A 143 -23.19 -14.09 8.52
N LEU A 144 -23.84 -12.91 8.50
CA LEU A 144 -23.35 -11.76 7.75
C LEU A 144 -21.96 -11.31 8.24
N ALA A 145 -21.74 -11.22 9.55
CA ALA A 145 -20.44 -10.84 10.11
C ALA A 145 -19.33 -11.84 9.73
N ILE A 146 -19.60 -13.14 9.74
CA ILE A 146 -18.65 -14.17 9.29
C ILE A 146 -18.33 -14.02 7.80
N PHE A 147 -19.34 -13.83 6.96
CA PHE A 147 -19.12 -13.63 5.52
C PHE A 147 -18.38 -12.31 5.23
N ARG A 148 -18.62 -11.26 6.02
CA ARG A 148 -17.86 -10.02 5.99
C ARG A 148 -16.41 -10.22 6.41
N ALA A 149 -16.15 -11.09 7.38
CA ALA A 149 -14.79 -11.49 7.74
C ALA A 149 -14.07 -12.14 6.53
N ILE A 150 -14.75 -13.02 5.79
CA ILE A 150 -14.21 -13.62 4.55
C ILE A 150 -13.94 -12.54 3.49
N THR A 151 -14.89 -11.64 3.24
CA THR A 151 -14.70 -10.53 2.29
C THR A 151 -13.52 -9.63 2.69
N GLY A 152 -13.31 -9.40 3.99
CA GLY A 152 -12.22 -8.60 4.53
C GLY A 152 -10.84 -9.18 4.22
N ILE A 153 -10.69 -10.51 4.22
CA ILE A 153 -9.46 -11.19 3.79
C ILE A 153 -9.07 -10.70 2.38
N GLY A 154 -9.97 -10.85 1.40
CA GLY A 154 -9.71 -10.37 0.03
C GLY A 154 -9.51 -8.85 -0.08
N GLY A 155 -10.28 -8.06 0.68
CA GLY A 155 -10.19 -6.60 0.69
C GLY A 155 -8.84 -6.05 1.17
N GLY A 156 -8.26 -6.65 2.22
CA GLY A 156 -6.91 -6.29 2.70
C GLY A 156 -5.82 -6.56 1.66
N GLY A 157 -6.04 -7.60 0.84
CA GLY A 157 -5.19 -7.95 -0.30
C GLY A 157 -5.18 -6.88 -1.38
N PHE A 158 -6.34 -6.33 -1.77
CA PHE A 158 -6.39 -5.29 -2.81
C PHE A 158 -5.57 -4.06 -2.45
N ILE A 159 -5.73 -3.58 -1.21
CA ILE A 159 -5.07 -2.37 -0.73
C ILE A 159 -3.55 -2.58 -0.66
N THR A 160 -3.11 -3.72 -0.13
CA THR A 160 -1.67 -3.99 0.05
C THR A 160 -1.00 -4.37 -1.25
N LEU A 161 -1.54 -5.36 -1.97
CA LEU A 161 -0.96 -5.86 -3.21
C LEU A 161 -1.00 -4.80 -4.31
N GLY A 162 -2.00 -3.91 -4.33
CA GLY A 162 -2.00 -2.76 -5.23
C GLY A 162 -0.76 -1.88 -5.06
N GLN A 163 -0.38 -1.58 -3.81
CA GLN A 163 0.83 -0.81 -3.52
C GLN A 163 2.13 -1.57 -3.83
N VAL A 164 2.15 -2.90 -3.61
CA VAL A 164 3.30 -3.77 -3.93
C VAL A 164 3.50 -3.90 -5.45
N VAL A 165 2.44 -4.15 -6.21
CA VAL A 165 2.55 -4.28 -7.68
C VAL A 165 2.99 -2.97 -8.32
N ILE A 166 2.53 -1.82 -7.82
CA ILE A 166 3.03 -0.51 -8.29
C ILE A 166 4.53 -0.38 -8.05
N SER A 167 5.04 -0.89 -6.92
CA SER A 167 6.48 -0.89 -6.71
C SER A 167 7.24 -1.78 -7.70
N ASP A 168 6.67 -2.88 -8.14
CA ASP A 168 7.33 -3.79 -9.08
C ASP A 168 7.34 -3.23 -10.53
N VAL A 169 6.39 -2.38 -10.89
CA VAL A 169 6.18 -1.91 -12.28
C VAL A 169 6.72 -0.50 -12.52
N VAL A 170 6.78 0.32 -11.47
CA VAL A 170 7.15 1.74 -11.56
C VAL A 170 8.41 2.03 -10.75
N SER A 171 9.33 2.79 -11.37
CA SER A 171 10.58 3.21 -10.72
C SER A 171 10.31 4.06 -9.48
N LEU A 172 11.17 3.97 -8.47
CA LEU A 172 10.95 4.57 -7.15
C LEU A 172 10.56 6.06 -7.21
N ARG A 173 11.20 6.83 -8.11
CA ARG A 173 10.95 8.26 -8.32
C ARG A 173 9.53 8.58 -8.80
N GLN A 174 8.97 7.75 -9.68
CA GLN A 174 7.62 7.96 -10.24
C GLN A 174 6.50 7.42 -9.34
N ARG A 175 6.81 6.53 -8.39
CA ARG A 175 5.80 5.88 -7.52
C ARG A 175 4.94 6.90 -6.77
N GLY A 176 5.52 8.03 -6.34
CA GLY A 176 4.80 9.09 -5.65
C GLY A 176 3.58 9.60 -6.43
N THR A 177 3.75 9.88 -7.72
CA THR A 177 2.68 10.37 -8.60
C THR A 177 1.57 9.34 -8.75
N TYR A 178 1.90 8.06 -9.01
CA TYR A 178 0.90 7.01 -9.14
C TYR A 178 0.14 6.73 -7.83
N GLN A 179 0.83 6.82 -6.69
CA GLN A 179 0.17 6.72 -5.37
C GLN A 179 -0.76 7.90 -5.11
N GLY A 180 -0.41 9.11 -5.57
CA GLY A 180 -1.31 10.27 -5.55
C GLY A 180 -2.59 10.05 -6.36
N ILE A 181 -2.47 9.48 -7.57
CA ILE A 181 -3.62 9.16 -8.41
C ILE A 181 -4.49 8.06 -7.77
N LEU A 182 -3.89 7.04 -7.13
CA LEU A 182 -4.67 6.07 -6.34
C LEU A 182 -5.42 6.76 -5.19
N GLY A 183 -4.79 7.74 -4.53
CA GLY A 183 -5.46 8.57 -3.52
C GLY A 183 -6.67 9.31 -4.06
N ALA A 184 -6.59 9.84 -5.29
CA ALA A 184 -7.72 10.48 -5.98
C ALA A 184 -8.88 9.54 -6.22
N MET A 185 -8.57 8.32 -6.65
CA MET A 185 -9.58 7.29 -6.83
C MET A 185 -10.21 6.89 -5.49
N VAL A 186 -9.42 6.78 -4.42
CA VAL A 186 -9.94 6.47 -3.08
C VAL A 186 -10.97 7.51 -2.64
N ALA A 187 -10.65 8.79 -2.84
CA ALA A 187 -11.56 9.89 -2.61
C ALA A 187 -12.87 9.76 -3.41
N LEU A 188 -12.76 9.46 -4.71
CA LEU A 188 -13.91 9.28 -5.59
C LEU A 188 -14.79 8.10 -5.15
N CYS A 189 -14.20 6.95 -4.85
CA CYS A 189 -14.92 5.76 -4.40
C CYS A 189 -15.65 6.01 -3.07
N ASN A 190 -14.99 6.68 -2.12
CA ASN A 190 -15.60 7.03 -0.83
C ASN A 190 -16.74 8.04 -0.96
N GLY A 191 -16.73 8.90 -1.99
CA GLY A 191 -17.83 9.82 -2.29
C GLY A 191 -19.01 9.15 -3.00
N ILE A 192 -18.72 8.27 -3.97
CA ILE A 192 -19.74 7.56 -4.75
C ILE A 192 -20.44 6.47 -3.93
N GLY A 193 -19.69 5.75 -3.08
CA GLY A 193 -20.20 4.61 -2.31
C GLY A 193 -21.44 4.91 -1.47
N PRO A 194 -21.47 5.98 -0.63
CA PRO A 194 -22.63 6.36 0.15
C PRO A 194 -23.89 6.63 -0.69
N VAL A 195 -23.72 7.25 -1.87
CA VAL A 195 -24.82 7.58 -2.79
C VAL A 195 -25.42 6.29 -3.37
N ILE A 196 -24.57 5.39 -3.87
CA ILE A 196 -24.99 4.09 -4.39
C ILE A 196 -25.61 3.23 -3.27
N GLY A 197 -25.01 3.24 -2.08
CA GLY A 197 -25.46 2.46 -0.94
C GLY A 197 -26.80 2.91 -0.40
N GLY A 198 -27.00 4.22 -0.29
CA GLY A 198 -28.30 4.79 0.08
C GLY A 198 -29.37 4.45 -0.94
N ALA A 199 -29.09 4.57 -2.24
CA ALA A 199 -30.05 4.25 -3.30
C ALA A 199 -30.44 2.76 -3.30
N LEU A 200 -29.46 1.85 -3.21
CA LEU A 200 -29.71 0.41 -3.17
C LEU A 200 -30.39 -0.04 -1.86
N ALA A 201 -30.02 0.53 -0.72
CA ALA A 201 -30.64 0.19 0.56
C ALA A 201 -32.09 0.68 0.67
N SER A 202 -32.44 1.81 0.04
CA SER A 202 -33.77 2.42 0.16
C SER A 202 -34.77 1.97 -0.90
N GLN A 203 -34.35 1.80 -2.16
CA GLN A 203 -35.26 1.50 -3.28
C GLN A 203 -35.29 0.02 -3.67
N ALA A 204 -34.21 -0.72 -3.38
CA ALA A 204 -34.08 -2.13 -3.72
C ALA A 204 -34.02 -2.99 -2.44
N SER A 205 -33.16 -4.01 -2.40
CA SER A 205 -32.83 -4.74 -1.18
C SER A 205 -31.44 -4.36 -0.68
N TRP A 206 -31.24 -4.33 0.64
CA TRP A 206 -29.90 -4.21 1.23
C TRP A 206 -28.94 -5.31 0.74
N ARG A 207 -29.47 -6.46 0.29
CA ARG A 207 -28.69 -7.54 -0.31
C ARG A 207 -28.04 -7.15 -1.64
N ASP A 208 -28.63 -6.21 -2.37
CA ASP A 208 -28.14 -5.79 -3.69
C ASP A 208 -26.83 -5.00 -3.60
N ILE A 209 -26.51 -4.45 -2.42
CA ILE A 209 -25.20 -3.86 -2.13
C ILE A 209 -24.09 -4.90 -2.31
N PHE A 210 -24.31 -6.11 -1.80
CA PHE A 210 -23.35 -7.20 -1.95
C PHE A 210 -23.36 -7.79 -3.35
N ARG A 211 -24.53 -7.82 -4.01
CA ARG A 211 -24.64 -8.29 -5.40
C ARG A 211 -23.95 -7.35 -6.38
N LEU A 212 -23.95 -6.04 -6.13
CA LEU A 212 -23.19 -5.06 -6.93
C LEU A 212 -21.68 -5.34 -6.92
N MET A 213 -21.16 -5.89 -5.82
CA MET A 213 -19.75 -6.23 -5.72
C MET A 213 -19.36 -7.42 -6.61
N LEU A 214 -20.30 -8.29 -6.99
CA LEU A 214 -20.05 -9.46 -7.83
C LEU A 214 -19.61 -9.10 -9.27
N PRO A 215 -20.36 -8.30 -10.06
CA PRO A 215 -19.92 -7.90 -11.39
C PRO A 215 -18.65 -7.04 -11.34
N LEU A 216 -18.49 -6.20 -10.30
CA LEU A 216 -17.29 -5.38 -10.12
C LEU A 216 -16.04 -6.24 -9.88
N SER A 217 -16.12 -7.22 -8.98
CA SER A 217 -15.01 -8.13 -8.69
C SER A 217 -14.74 -9.11 -9.85
N ALA A 218 -15.77 -9.57 -10.57
CA ALA A 218 -15.59 -10.34 -11.80
C ALA A 218 -14.88 -9.53 -12.89
N CYS A 219 -15.26 -8.25 -13.08
CA CYS A 219 -14.58 -7.34 -14.00
C CYS A 219 -13.12 -7.13 -13.58
N ALA A 220 -12.86 -6.89 -12.29
CA ALA A 220 -11.51 -6.77 -11.76
C ALA A 220 -10.69 -8.06 -11.99
N PHE A 221 -11.30 -9.24 -11.83
CA PHE A 221 -10.66 -10.53 -12.12
C PHE A 221 -10.22 -10.62 -13.57
N VAL A 222 -11.11 -10.31 -14.52
CA VAL A 222 -10.81 -10.33 -15.96
C VAL A 222 -9.70 -9.34 -16.30
N CYS A 223 -9.76 -8.13 -15.75
CA CYS A 223 -8.73 -7.11 -15.95
C CYS A 223 -7.35 -7.59 -15.42
N VAL A 224 -7.29 -8.15 -14.22
CA VAL A 224 -6.04 -8.69 -13.64
C VAL A 224 -5.53 -9.88 -14.45
N TYR A 225 -6.42 -10.76 -14.89
CA TYR A 225 -6.05 -11.92 -15.68
C TYR A 225 -5.44 -11.53 -17.03
N LEU A 226 -6.03 -10.55 -17.72
CA LEU A 226 -5.60 -10.12 -19.07
C LEU A 226 -4.44 -9.12 -19.06
N PHE A 227 -4.48 -8.12 -18.19
CA PHE A 227 -3.60 -6.94 -18.28
C PHE A 227 -2.44 -6.93 -17.30
N LEU A 228 -2.30 -7.94 -16.42
CA LEU A 228 -1.18 -8.02 -15.47
C LEU A 228 -0.08 -8.99 -15.96
N PRO A 229 1.00 -8.49 -16.60
CA PRO A 229 2.08 -9.28 -17.20
C PRO A 229 3.23 -9.53 -16.20
N LEU A 230 2.93 -10.11 -15.03
CA LEU A 230 3.98 -10.35 -14.03
C LEU A 230 4.70 -11.69 -14.27
N LYS A 231 6.01 -11.72 -13.97
CA LYS A 231 6.85 -12.92 -14.06
C LYS A 231 6.20 -14.07 -13.27
N LYS A 232 6.16 -15.26 -13.87
CA LYS A 232 5.78 -16.48 -13.15
C LYS A 232 6.89 -16.79 -12.14
N VAL A 233 6.51 -17.09 -10.91
CA VAL A 233 7.46 -17.60 -9.90
C VAL A 233 7.72 -19.08 -10.20
N HIS A 234 8.98 -19.43 -10.45
CA HIS A 234 9.41 -20.82 -10.66
C HIS A 234 9.46 -21.58 -9.33
N GLY A 235 9.30 -22.92 -9.36
CA GLY A 235 9.28 -23.78 -8.17
C GLY A 235 7.98 -24.58 -8.04
N SER A 236 8.07 -25.79 -7.45
CA SER A 236 6.94 -26.70 -7.29
C SER A 236 5.89 -26.11 -6.34
N ALA A 237 4.60 -26.47 -6.52
CA ALA A 237 3.53 -25.96 -5.66
C ALA A 237 3.75 -26.35 -4.18
N MET A 238 4.36 -27.51 -3.94
CA MET A 238 4.66 -28.01 -2.60
C MET A 238 5.81 -27.23 -1.93
N GLU A 239 6.88 -26.91 -2.65
CA GLU A 239 7.96 -26.04 -2.14
C GLU A 239 7.43 -24.66 -1.72
N LYS A 240 6.53 -24.10 -2.53
CA LYS A 240 5.89 -22.81 -2.22
C LYS A 240 5.05 -22.86 -0.96
N ILE A 241 4.24 -23.91 -0.77
CA ILE A 241 3.42 -24.07 0.45
C ILE A 241 4.30 -24.28 1.68
N LYS A 242 5.41 -25.02 1.55
CA LYS A 242 6.37 -25.26 2.63
C LYS A 242 7.19 -24.01 2.99
N ALA A 243 7.38 -23.10 2.05
CA ALA A 243 8.07 -21.82 2.25
C ALA A 243 7.23 -20.78 3.01
N ILE A 244 5.92 -21.01 3.20
CA ILE A 244 5.05 -20.13 3.99
C ILE A 244 5.32 -20.38 5.48
N ASP A 245 5.64 -19.32 6.22
CA ASP A 245 5.68 -19.39 7.68
C ASP A 245 4.26 -19.44 8.27
N TRP A 246 3.71 -20.64 8.36
CA TRP A 246 2.38 -20.89 8.91
C TRP A 246 2.28 -20.54 10.40
N VAL A 247 3.37 -20.73 11.16
CA VAL A 247 3.39 -20.45 12.60
C VAL A 247 3.39 -18.94 12.81
N GLY A 248 4.26 -18.21 12.13
CA GLY A 248 4.27 -16.75 12.15
C GLY A 248 2.95 -16.16 11.64
N ALA A 249 2.34 -16.77 10.62
CA ALA A 249 1.05 -16.35 10.08
C ALA A 249 -0.07 -16.49 11.11
N VAL A 250 -0.15 -17.64 11.80
CA VAL A 250 -1.14 -17.85 12.86
C VAL A 250 -0.89 -16.92 14.05
N LEU A 251 0.36 -16.77 14.49
CA LEU A 251 0.72 -15.90 15.61
C LEU A 251 0.36 -14.44 15.31
N THR A 252 0.71 -13.94 14.12
CA THR A 252 0.40 -12.54 13.77
C THR A 252 -1.09 -12.33 13.57
N LEU A 253 -1.82 -13.30 13.00
CA LEU A 253 -3.28 -13.23 12.89
C LEU A 253 -3.94 -13.22 14.26
N CYS A 254 -3.58 -14.15 15.15
CA CYS A 254 -4.13 -14.20 16.51
C CYS A 254 -3.81 -12.92 17.30
N SER A 255 -2.56 -12.44 17.27
CA SER A 255 -2.17 -11.20 17.95
C SER A 255 -2.95 -9.99 17.42
N SER A 256 -2.97 -9.79 16.11
CA SER A 256 -3.64 -8.65 15.49
C SER A 256 -5.15 -8.69 15.70
N VAL A 257 -5.78 -9.85 15.56
CA VAL A 257 -7.21 -10.02 15.84
C VAL A 257 -7.53 -9.68 17.28
N LEU A 258 -6.79 -10.22 18.25
CA LEU A 258 -7.06 -9.99 19.67
C LEU A 258 -6.82 -8.54 20.09
N ILE A 259 -5.77 -7.88 19.57
CA ILE A 259 -5.51 -6.47 19.82
C ILE A 259 -6.63 -5.61 19.22
N VAL A 260 -6.92 -5.77 17.92
CA VAL A 260 -7.96 -4.97 17.25
C VAL A 260 -9.32 -5.23 17.89
N LEU A 261 -9.61 -6.45 18.31
CA LEU A 261 -10.86 -6.81 18.99
C LEU A 261 -10.99 -6.13 20.35
N GLY A 262 -9.96 -6.22 21.21
CA GLY A 262 -9.95 -5.54 22.50
C GLY A 262 -10.13 -4.03 22.35
N LEU A 263 -9.48 -3.43 21.34
CA LEU A 263 -9.63 -2.01 21.04
C LEU A 263 -11.00 -1.63 20.48
N THR A 264 -11.64 -2.52 19.73
CA THR A 264 -12.98 -2.27 19.18
C THR A 264 -14.05 -2.31 20.27
N TRP A 265 -13.92 -3.21 21.26
CA TRP A 265 -14.85 -3.29 22.38
C TRP A 265 -14.61 -2.22 23.46
N GLY A 266 -13.36 -1.79 23.63
CA GLY A 266 -12.94 -0.85 24.65
C GLY A 266 -13.61 0.52 24.53
N GLY A 267 -14.34 0.93 25.58
CA GLY A 267 -14.92 2.28 25.70
C GLY A 267 -16.27 2.47 25.01
N GLY A 268 -16.73 1.47 24.24
CA GLY A 268 -18.05 1.43 23.61
C GLY A 268 -18.94 0.37 24.24
N GLU A 269 -18.80 -0.88 23.78
CA GLU A 269 -19.62 -2.02 24.23
C GLU A 269 -19.24 -2.50 25.64
N HIS A 270 -17.95 -2.43 25.98
CA HIS A 270 -17.43 -2.79 27.28
C HIS A 270 -16.54 -1.69 27.86
N ALA A 271 -16.57 -1.55 29.18
CA ALA A 271 -15.66 -0.66 29.89
C ALA A 271 -14.20 -1.14 29.74
N TRP A 272 -13.24 -0.22 29.77
CA TRP A 272 -11.82 -0.52 29.57
C TRP A 272 -11.22 -1.42 30.65
N ASP A 273 -11.79 -1.41 31.85
CA ASP A 273 -11.43 -2.25 32.99
C ASP A 273 -12.05 -3.66 32.93
N SER A 274 -12.95 -3.90 31.98
CA SER A 274 -13.61 -5.19 31.80
C SER A 274 -12.64 -6.26 31.34
N ALA A 275 -12.81 -7.47 31.87
CA ALA A 275 -12.06 -8.65 31.43
C ALA A 275 -12.21 -8.90 29.91
N TYR A 276 -13.38 -8.56 29.33
CA TYR A 276 -13.62 -8.67 27.89
C TYR A 276 -12.71 -7.78 27.04
N VAL A 277 -12.17 -6.68 27.58
CA VAL A 277 -11.24 -5.77 26.89
C VAL A 277 -9.79 -6.10 27.25
N LEU A 278 -9.50 -6.26 28.54
CA LEU A 278 -8.14 -6.49 29.02
C LEU A 278 -7.58 -7.84 28.60
N VAL A 279 -8.38 -8.91 28.62
CA VAL A 279 -7.89 -10.26 28.28
C VAL A 279 -7.45 -10.34 26.81
N PRO A 280 -8.27 -9.95 25.81
CA PRO A 280 -7.81 -9.93 24.41
C PRO A 280 -6.63 -8.99 24.20
N LEU A 281 -6.58 -7.83 24.85
CA LEU A 281 -5.49 -6.89 24.67
C LEU A 281 -4.16 -7.45 25.20
N LEU A 282 -4.15 -7.94 26.44
CA LEU A 282 -2.95 -8.51 27.07
C LEU A 282 -2.50 -9.79 26.38
N LEU A 283 -3.43 -10.69 26.05
CA LEU A 283 -3.14 -11.91 25.33
C LEU A 283 -2.64 -11.63 23.91
N GLY A 284 -3.25 -10.67 23.22
CA GLY A 284 -2.83 -10.22 21.90
C GLY A 284 -1.41 -9.64 21.91
N VAL A 285 -1.07 -8.83 22.91
CA VAL A 285 0.31 -8.33 23.11
C VAL A 285 1.27 -9.48 23.44
N ALA A 286 0.89 -10.41 24.31
CA ALA A 286 1.73 -11.56 24.66
C ALA A 286 2.02 -12.45 23.43
N ILE A 287 1.01 -12.73 22.61
CA ILE A 287 1.16 -13.47 21.34
C ILE A 287 1.99 -12.64 20.35
N GLY A 288 1.86 -11.31 20.34
CA GLY A 288 2.69 -10.43 19.53
C GLY A 288 4.17 -10.48 19.92
N VAL A 289 4.47 -10.55 21.22
CA VAL A 289 5.84 -10.78 21.70
C VAL A 289 6.32 -12.16 21.27
N LEU A 290 5.48 -13.20 21.37
CA LEU A 290 5.82 -14.54 20.90
C LEU A 290 6.07 -14.57 19.39
N PHE A 291 5.30 -13.81 18.60
CA PHE A 291 5.54 -13.60 17.17
C PHE A 291 6.91 -12.96 16.93
N CYS A 292 7.28 -11.90 17.66
CA CYS A 292 8.60 -11.29 17.54
C CYS A 292 9.74 -12.28 17.89
N LEU A 293 9.55 -13.13 18.91
CA LEU A 293 10.52 -14.17 19.29
C LEU A 293 10.62 -15.26 18.22
N TRP A 294 9.49 -15.66 17.64
CA TRP A 294 9.42 -16.62 16.54
C TRP A 294 10.12 -16.08 15.28
N GLU A 295 9.86 -14.83 14.91
CA GLU A 295 10.50 -14.17 13.76
C GLU A 295 12.02 -13.96 13.97
N TRP A 296 12.48 -13.94 15.23
CA TRP A 296 13.90 -13.80 15.53
C TRP A 296 14.69 -15.10 15.31
N LYS A 297 14.13 -16.26 15.70
CA LYS A 297 14.88 -17.53 15.76
C LYS A 297 14.16 -18.75 15.16
N GLY A 298 12.85 -18.67 14.95
CA GLY A 298 12.00 -19.83 14.65
C GLY A 298 11.85 -20.17 13.17
N THR A 299 12.01 -19.19 12.27
CA THR A 299 11.72 -19.38 10.83
C THR A 299 12.89 -18.97 9.93
N PRO A 300 13.24 -19.78 8.92
CA PRO A 300 14.21 -19.39 7.89
C PRO A 300 13.66 -18.34 6.91
N LEU A 301 12.33 -18.18 6.82
CA LEU A 301 11.65 -17.23 5.94
C LEU A 301 10.66 -16.37 6.73
N PRO A 302 11.17 -15.39 7.51
CA PRO A 302 10.33 -14.53 8.34
C PRO A 302 9.31 -13.72 7.52
N LEU A 303 8.09 -13.57 8.08
CA LEU A 303 7.06 -12.67 7.56
C LEU A 303 7.54 -11.22 7.61
N MET A 304 8.24 -10.84 8.68
CA MET A 304 8.84 -9.53 8.85
C MET A 304 10.28 -9.65 9.37
N PRO A 305 11.28 -9.72 8.47
CA PRO A 305 12.67 -9.88 8.87
C PRO A 305 13.11 -8.80 9.85
N LEU A 306 13.54 -9.17 11.07
CA LEU A 306 13.95 -8.21 12.11
C LEU A 306 15.13 -7.31 11.68
N ARG A 307 15.92 -7.75 10.69
CA ARG A 307 16.93 -6.92 10.04
C ARG A 307 16.37 -5.60 9.47
N LEU A 308 15.09 -5.54 9.11
CA LEU A 308 14.45 -4.33 8.61
C LEU A 308 14.38 -3.24 9.68
N PHE A 309 14.21 -3.61 10.96
CA PHE A 309 14.16 -2.66 12.07
C PHE A 309 15.54 -2.05 12.41
N HIS A 310 16.65 -2.63 11.92
CA HIS A 310 17.97 -2.00 12.06
C HIS A 310 18.09 -0.71 11.23
N LYS A 311 17.26 -0.58 10.18
CA LYS A 311 17.22 0.62 9.35
C LYS A 311 16.32 1.66 10.01
N ARG A 312 16.92 2.74 10.53
CA ARG A 312 16.21 3.86 11.19
C ARG A 312 15.03 4.40 10.39
N ILE A 313 15.15 4.48 9.06
CA ILE A 313 14.06 4.96 8.16
C ILE A 313 12.84 4.03 8.20
N VAL A 314 13.04 2.72 8.35
CA VAL A 314 11.93 1.76 8.47
C VAL A 314 11.22 1.97 9.80
N VAL A 315 11.96 2.05 10.91
CA VAL A 315 11.38 2.29 12.25
C VAL A 315 10.62 3.62 12.28
N GLY A 316 11.24 4.71 11.82
CA GLY A 316 10.58 6.01 11.71
C GLY A 316 9.36 5.97 10.79
N GLY A 317 9.44 5.25 9.68
CA GLY A 317 8.32 5.02 8.77
C GLY A 317 7.15 4.28 9.40
N LEU A 318 7.41 3.22 10.19
CA LEU A 318 6.36 2.46 10.86
C LEU A 318 5.68 3.28 11.98
N ILE A 319 6.46 3.98 12.81
CA ILE A 319 5.93 4.85 13.88
C ILE A 319 5.08 5.97 13.28
N THR A 320 5.59 6.66 12.26
CA THR A 320 4.86 7.75 11.61
C THR A 320 3.60 7.26 10.90
N GLN A 321 3.57 6.01 10.41
CA GLN A 321 2.39 5.43 9.80
C GLN A 321 1.34 4.97 10.80
N PHE A 322 1.76 4.47 11.96
CA PHE A 322 0.85 4.24 13.08
C PHE A 322 0.16 5.54 13.50
N ILE A 323 0.93 6.62 13.68
CA ILE A 323 0.38 7.95 13.99
C ILE A 323 -0.50 8.47 12.85
N ASN A 324 -0.06 8.32 11.59
CA ASN A 324 -0.85 8.72 10.44
C ASN A 324 -2.23 8.05 10.45
N GLY A 325 -2.27 6.73 10.67
CA GLY A 325 -3.52 5.98 10.73
C GLY A 325 -4.44 6.43 11.86
N TRP A 326 -3.87 6.64 13.06
CA TRP A 326 -4.58 7.19 14.22
C TRP A 326 -5.24 8.52 13.88
N VAL A 327 -4.44 9.51 13.47
CA VAL A 327 -4.94 10.87 13.23
C VAL A 327 -5.89 10.87 12.05
N PHE A 328 -5.62 10.11 10.99
CA PHE A 328 -6.45 10.05 9.79
C PHE A 328 -7.85 9.51 10.07
N LEU A 329 -7.98 8.36 10.74
CA LEU A 329 -9.31 7.82 11.04
C LEU A 329 -10.06 8.68 12.05
N VAL A 330 -9.40 9.16 13.11
CA VAL A 330 -10.04 10.06 14.08
C VAL A 330 -10.50 11.34 13.40
N GLN A 331 -9.69 11.93 12.52
CA GLN A 331 -10.05 13.12 11.77
C GLN A 331 -11.33 12.91 10.93
N ILE A 332 -11.40 11.84 10.14
CA ILE A 332 -12.54 11.61 9.24
C ILE A 332 -13.83 11.38 10.03
N PHE A 333 -13.79 10.54 11.05
CA PHE A 333 -14.97 10.19 11.83
C PHE A 333 -15.40 11.32 12.78
N TYR A 334 -14.48 11.91 13.54
CA TYR A 334 -14.85 12.86 14.58
C TYR A 334 -15.03 14.29 14.08
N ILE A 335 -14.46 14.71 12.95
CA ILE A 335 -14.81 16.03 12.39
C ILE A 335 -16.27 16.05 11.94
N THR A 336 -16.75 14.99 11.27
CA THR A 336 -18.15 14.92 10.86
C THR A 336 -19.08 14.87 12.06
N GLN A 337 -18.71 14.14 13.11
CA GLN A 337 -19.48 14.08 14.34
C GLN A 337 -19.43 15.41 15.10
N PHE A 338 -18.31 16.14 15.09
CA PHE A 338 -18.17 17.46 15.68
C PHE A 338 -19.12 18.48 15.00
N TYR A 339 -19.20 18.48 13.67
CA TYR A 339 -20.13 19.34 12.94
C TYR A 339 -21.59 19.01 13.21
N GLN A 340 -21.93 17.72 13.39
CA GLN A 340 -23.29 17.31 13.71
C GLN A 340 -23.67 17.66 15.16
N LEU A 341 -22.81 17.29 16.12
CA LEU A 341 -23.13 17.40 17.54
C LEU A 341 -22.95 18.82 18.07
N VAL A 342 -21.91 19.56 17.67
CA VAL A 342 -21.62 20.89 18.22
C VAL A 342 -22.26 21.99 17.37
N PHE A 343 -22.13 21.92 16.04
CA PHE A 343 -22.71 22.94 15.15
C PHE A 343 -24.16 22.66 14.75
N GLY A 344 -24.70 21.48 15.07
CA GLY A 344 -26.08 21.11 14.72
C GLY A 344 -26.30 20.97 13.20
N HIS A 345 -25.24 20.78 12.41
CA HIS A 345 -25.38 20.54 10.98
C HIS A 345 -26.01 19.18 10.70
N SER A 346 -26.80 19.06 9.63
CA SER A 346 -27.32 17.76 9.22
C SER A 346 -26.17 16.81 8.82
N ALA A 347 -26.44 15.50 8.85
CA ALA A 347 -25.47 14.49 8.42
C ALA A 347 -24.97 14.74 6.98
N ILE A 348 -25.87 15.19 6.09
CA ILE A 348 -25.54 15.51 4.69
C ILE A 348 -24.58 16.70 4.60
N VAL A 349 -24.86 17.79 5.32
CA VAL A 349 -24.00 18.99 5.32
C VAL A 349 -22.63 18.67 5.95
N SER A 350 -22.63 17.94 7.06
CA SER A 350 -21.39 17.54 7.75
C SER A 350 -20.50 16.63 6.89
N GLY A 351 -21.11 15.73 6.12
CA GLY A 351 -20.41 14.93 5.11
C GLY A 351 -19.90 15.78 3.94
N ALA A 352 -20.69 16.75 3.46
CA ALA A 352 -20.27 17.67 2.40
C ALA A 352 -19.05 18.53 2.80
N LEU A 353 -18.94 18.89 4.09
CA LEU A 353 -17.78 19.61 4.62
C LEU A 353 -16.47 18.79 4.65
N LEU A 354 -16.52 17.47 4.45
CA LEU A 354 -15.32 16.64 4.21
C LEU A 354 -14.83 16.66 2.77
N ILE A 355 -15.67 17.07 1.80
CA ILE A 355 -15.28 17.10 0.39
C ILE A 355 -14.04 17.99 0.19
N PRO A 356 -13.98 19.23 0.70
CA PRO A 356 -12.77 20.06 0.60
C PRO A 356 -11.52 19.39 1.17
N VAL A 357 -11.65 18.72 2.32
CA VAL A 357 -10.54 17.98 2.96
C VAL A 357 -10.01 16.90 2.01
N THR A 358 -10.92 16.12 1.43
CA THR A 358 -10.61 14.96 0.59
C THR A 358 -10.04 15.37 -0.77
N VAL A 359 -10.59 16.44 -1.36
CA VAL A 359 -10.09 17.04 -2.60
C VAL A 359 -8.69 17.60 -2.39
N MET A 360 -8.49 18.39 -1.33
CA MET A 360 -7.18 18.98 -1.04
C MET A 360 -6.14 17.92 -0.65
N GLN A 361 -6.55 16.87 0.06
CA GLN A 361 -5.72 15.70 0.30
C GLN A 361 -5.26 15.05 -1.01
N THR A 362 -6.17 14.89 -1.97
CA THR A 362 -5.86 14.31 -3.28
C THR A 362 -4.88 15.18 -4.06
N VAL A 363 -5.16 16.49 -4.13
CA VAL A 363 -4.31 17.46 -4.83
C VAL A 363 -2.93 17.50 -4.19
N ALA A 364 -2.85 17.60 -2.87
CA ALA A 364 -1.57 17.63 -2.14
C ALA A 364 -0.81 16.30 -2.24
N SER A 365 -1.50 15.15 -2.22
CA SER A 365 -0.88 13.83 -2.40
C SER A 365 -0.30 13.65 -3.80
N THR A 366 -0.97 14.19 -4.82
CA THR A 366 -0.50 14.15 -6.21
C THR A 366 0.65 15.13 -6.43
N ALA A 367 0.52 16.36 -5.92
CA ALA A 367 1.55 17.38 -5.99
C ALA A 367 2.83 16.94 -5.27
N SER A 368 2.73 16.41 -4.04
CA SER A 368 3.88 15.89 -3.31
C SER A 368 4.53 14.70 -3.99
N GLY A 369 3.74 13.82 -4.61
CA GLY A 369 4.24 12.73 -5.45
C GLY A 369 5.03 13.23 -6.67
N ALA A 370 4.52 14.27 -7.34
CA ALA A 370 5.20 14.90 -8.47
C ALA A 370 6.47 15.65 -8.06
N VAL A 371 6.41 16.41 -6.95
CA VAL A 371 7.57 17.11 -6.37
C VAL A 371 8.65 16.10 -5.98
N LEU A 372 8.27 14.98 -5.36
CA LEU A 372 9.20 13.89 -5.07
C LEU A 372 9.80 13.31 -6.36
N SER A 373 8.98 13.12 -7.40
CA SER A 373 9.46 12.64 -8.69
C SER A 373 10.40 13.63 -9.38
N TRP A 374 10.26 14.93 -9.16
CA TRP A 374 11.12 15.93 -9.77
C TRP A 374 12.39 16.18 -8.96
N THR A 375 12.25 16.39 -7.65
CA THR A 375 13.36 16.78 -6.75
C THR A 375 14.12 15.59 -6.17
N GLY A 376 13.52 14.41 -6.08
CA GLY A 376 14.06 13.27 -5.32
C GLY A 376 14.04 13.49 -3.80
N MET A 377 13.45 14.58 -3.31
CA MET A 377 13.48 14.96 -1.89
C MET A 377 12.16 14.62 -1.18
N TYR A 378 12.13 13.52 -0.44
CA TYR A 378 10.93 13.13 0.32
C TYR A 378 10.85 13.79 1.69
N ARG A 379 11.99 14.11 2.32
CA ARG A 379 12.03 14.60 3.69
C ARG A 379 11.28 15.92 3.87
N TRP A 380 11.49 16.87 2.96
CA TRP A 380 10.85 18.19 3.04
C TRP A 380 9.34 18.12 2.89
N SER A 381 8.84 17.28 1.97
CA SER A 381 7.39 17.06 1.82
C SER A 381 6.78 16.43 3.07
N LEU A 382 7.45 15.47 3.71
CA LEU A 382 6.95 14.87 4.95
C LEU A 382 6.91 15.88 6.10
N LEU A 383 7.97 16.64 6.31
CA LEU A 383 8.04 17.66 7.36
C LEU A 383 6.98 18.74 7.15
N PHE A 384 6.83 19.24 5.92
CA PHE A 384 5.78 20.19 5.56
C PHE A 384 4.38 19.62 5.83
N GLY A 385 4.14 18.37 5.44
CA GLY A 385 2.87 17.69 5.69
C GLY A 385 2.54 17.58 7.18
N TRP A 386 3.49 17.13 8.01
CA TRP A 386 3.28 17.01 9.45
C TRP A 386 3.08 18.36 10.14
N THR A 387 3.84 19.39 9.77
CA THR A 387 3.66 20.75 10.32
C THR A 387 2.29 21.30 9.96
N THR A 388 1.90 21.21 8.69
CA THR A 388 0.60 21.72 8.21
C THR A 388 -0.55 20.97 8.90
N TRP A 389 -0.41 19.66 9.08
CA TRP A 389 -1.42 18.85 9.77
C TRP A 389 -1.53 19.20 11.25
N THR A 390 -0.40 19.42 11.93
CA THR A 390 -0.33 19.88 13.33
C THR A 390 -1.07 21.20 13.50
N VAL A 391 -0.78 22.17 12.63
CA VAL A 391 -1.45 23.48 12.63
C VAL A 391 -2.94 23.32 12.37
N ALA A 392 -3.34 22.47 11.41
CA ALA A 392 -4.75 22.23 11.13
C ALA A 392 -5.50 21.68 12.35
N MET A 393 -4.97 20.63 13.00
CA MET A 393 -5.58 20.04 14.20
C MET A 393 -5.61 21.03 15.38
N GLY A 394 -4.54 21.82 15.54
CA GLY A 394 -4.51 22.92 16.51
C GLY A 394 -5.60 23.98 16.24
N LEU A 395 -5.80 24.36 14.99
CA LEU A 395 -6.86 25.30 14.60
C LEU A 395 -8.26 24.73 14.81
N PHE A 396 -8.48 23.44 14.51
CA PHE A 396 -9.74 22.76 14.81
C PHE A 396 -10.11 22.83 16.30
N SER A 397 -9.12 22.78 17.20
CA SER A 397 -9.35 22.93 18.65
C SER A 397 -9.87 24.33 19.04
N THR A 398 -9.67 25.35 18.20
CA THR A 398 -10.09 26.73 18.50
C THR A 398 -11.53 27.04 18.08
N LEU A 399 -12.16 26.15 17.29
CA LEU A 399 -13.52 26.35 16.79
C LEU A 399 -14.54 26.49 17.94
N LYS A 400 -15.40 27.50 17.82
CA LYS A 400 -16.48 27.81 18.75
C LYS A 400 -17.84 27.75 18.07
N GLU A 401 -18.89 27.53 18.86
CA GLU A 401 -20.27 27.68 18.39
C GLU A 401 -20.48 29.10 17.87
N GLY A 402 -20.86 29.23 16.59
CA GLY A 402 -21.02 30.52 15.89
C GLY A 402 -19.89 30.87 14.92
N ASP A 403 -18.80 30.09 14.87
CA ASP A 403 -17.77 30.28 13.84
C ASP A 403 -18.32 29.98 12.44
N GLY A 404 -18.10 30.91 11.51
CA GLY A 404 -18.60 30.81 10.15
C GLY A 404 -17.99 29.67 9.35
N LEU A 405 -18.73 29.20 8.33
CA LEU A 405 -18.38 28.09 7.45
C LEU A 405 -16.98 28.25 6.80
N GLY A 406 -16.53 29.49 6.57
CA GLY A 406 -15.19 29.78 6.06
C GLY A 406 -14.05 29.27 6.96
N LYS A 407 -14.18 29.34 8.29
CA LYS A 407 -13.17 28.78 9.20
C LYS A 407 -13.15 27.26 9.15
N GLN A 408 -14.34 26.64 9.16
CA GLN A 408 -14.50 25.18 9.09
C GLN A 408 -13.88 24.60 7.82
N VAL A 409 -14.20 25.19 6.66
CA VAL A 409 -13.65 24.78 5.36
C VAL A 409 -12.16 25.09 5.28
N GLY A 410 -11.73 26.27 5.74
CA GLY A 410 -10.32 26.66 5.75
C GLY A 410 -9.45 25.67 6.52
N TYR A 411 -9.84 25.32 7.75
CA TYR A 411 -9.09 24.35 8.56
C TYR A 411 -9.13 22.96 7.94
N GLY A 412 -10.25 22.57 7.33
CA GLY A 412 -10.36 21.33 6.57
C GLY A 412 -9.40 21.26 5.37
N ILE A 413 -9.23 22.36 4.63
CA ILE A 413 -8.27 22.46 3.52
C ILE A 413 -6.84 22.24 4.02
N LEU A 414 -6.45 22.91 5.12
CA LEU A 414 -5.13 22.71 5.74
C LEU A 414 -4.92 21.26 6.18
N ALA A 415 -5.93 20.64 6.79
CA ALA A 415 -5.87 19.23 7.19
C ALA A 415 -5.67 18.31 5.97
N GLY A 416 -6.40 18.56 4.87
CA GLY A 416 -6.23 17.85 3.62
C GLY A 416 -4.81 17.95 3.08
N VAL A 417 -4.25 19.15 3.02
CA VAL A 417 -2.86 19.38 2.57
C VAL A 417 -1.86 18.61 3.44
N GLY A 418 -2.03 18.60 4.76
CA GLY A 418 -1.17 17.85 5.67
C GLY A 418 -1.20 16.34 5.43
N VAL A 419 -2.41 15.76 5.36
CA VAL A 419 -2.61 14.33 5.09
C VAL A 419 -2.03 13.92 3.73
N GLY A 420 -2.30 14.71 2.69
CA GLY A 420 -1.85 14.40 1.33
C GLY A 420 -0.33 14.31 1.21
N ASN A 421 0.39 15.25 1.82
CA ASN A 421 1.86 15.29 1.78
C ASN A 421 2.54 14.15 2.58
N THR A 422 1.82 13.48 3.49
CA THR A 422 2.40 12.42 4.33
C THR A 422 2.15 11.02 3.78
N LEU A 423 0.97 10.75 3.20
CA LEU A 423 0.55 9.40 2.80
C LEU A 423 1.37 8.78 1.66
N SER A 424 1.49 9.44 0.51
CA SER A 424 2.18 8.88 -0.66
C SER A 424 3.70 8.86 -0.47
N VAL A 425 4.25 9.96 0.04
CA VAL A 425 5.68 10.22 0.14
C VAL A 425 6.36 9.25 1.12
N SER A 426 5.72 8.95 2.25
CA SER A 426 6.33 8.07 3.26
C SER A 426 6.38 6.60 2.79
N LEU A 427 5.47 6.18 1.90
CA LEU A 427 5.51 4.85 1.29
C LEU A 427 6.76 4.72 0.41
N VAL A 428 6.99 5.73 -0.43
CA VAL A 428 8.16 5.78 -1.32
C VAL A 428 9.45 5.83 -0.50
N ALA A 429 9.49 6.63 0.58
CA ALA A 429 10.65 6.70 1.47
C ALA A 429 10.99 5.34 2.11
N MET A 430 9.99 4.62 2.59
CA MET A 430 10.18 3.28 3.15
C MET A 430 10.65 2.27 2.10
N GLN A 431 10.00 2.25 0.93
CA GLN A 431 10.38 1.36 -0.17
C GLN A 431 11.80 1.64 -0.70
N GLY A 432 12.26 2.89 -0.62
CA GLY A 432 13.63 3.28 -0.97
C GLY A 432 14.69 2.84 0.04
N ALA A 433 14.31 2.70 1.32
CA ALA A 433 15.25 2.31 2.37
C ALA A 433 15.53 0.79 2.42
N VAL A 434 14.60 -0.03 1.92
CA VAL A 434 14.67 -1.50 1.97
C VAL A 434 15.06 -2.10 0.62
N GLU A 435 15.71 -3.25 0.60
CA GLU A 435 16.05 -3.98 -0.64
C GLU A 435 14.79 -4.40 -1.40
N ARG A 436 14.89 -4.62 -2.72
CA ARG A 436 13.75 -5.00 -3.58
C ARG A 436 13.00 -6.23 -3.06
N LYS A 437 13.74 -7.25 -2.64
CA LYS A 437 13.22 -8.50 -2.06
C LYS A 437 12.39 -8.30 -0.78
N ASP A 438 12.57 -7.17 -0.10
CA ASP A 438 11.89 -6.82 1.15
C ASP A 438 10.86 -5.68 0.96
N GLN A 439 10.70 -5.13 -0.26
CA GLN A 439 9.76 -4.02 -0.53
C GLN A 439 8.30 -4.41 -0.29
N ALA A 440 7.92 -5.64 -0.65
CA ALA A 440 6.57 -6.15 -0.43
C ALA A 440 6.25 -6.24 1.07
N VAL A 441 7.16 -6.84 1.83
CA VAL A 441 7.06 -6.97 3.29
C VAL A 441 7.02 -5.61 3.98
N ALA A 442 7.90 -4.67 3.63
CA ALA A 442 7.91 -3.34 4.23
C ALA A 442 6.62 -2.55 3.92
N THR A 443 6.06 -2.71 2.73
CA THR A 443 4.79 -2.09 2.33
C THR A 443 3.62 -2.69 3.12
N ALA A 444 3.59 -4.01 3.26
CA ALA A 444 2.59 -4.72 4.06
C ALA A 444 2.65 -4.32 5.54
N ALA A 445 3.85 -4.29 6.12
CA ALA A 445 4.09 -3.84 7.50
C ALA A 445 3.56 -2.43 7.74
N ARG A 446 3.91 -1.50 6.84
CA ARG A 446 3.41 -0.13 6.89
C ARG A 446 1.88 -0.05 6.93
N SER A 447 1.21 -0.78 6.04
CA SER A 447 -0.24 -0.75 5.95
C SER A 447 -0.87 -1.32 7.23
N PHE A 448 -0.33 -2.44 7.72
CA PHE A 448 -0.73 -3.04 9.00
C PHE A 448 -0.64 -2.04 10.17
N PHE A 449 0.53 -1.43 10.39
CA PHE A 449 0.72 -0.46 11.48
C PHE A 449 -0.20 0.76 11.35
N ARG A 450 -0.46 1.21 10.12
CA ARG A 450 -1.40 2.31 9.86
C ARG A 450 -2.83 1.95 10.28
N TYR A 451 -3.35 0.80 9.84
CA TYR A 451 -4.70 0.39 10.23
C TYR A 451 -4.82 0.11 11.74
N LEU A 452 -3.79 -0.49 12.33
CA LEU A 452 -3.71 -0.73 13.77
C LEU A 452 -3.78 0.60 14.57
N GLY A 453 -2.99 1.60 14.17
CA GLY A 453 -3.02 2.92 14.79
C GLY A 453 -4.37 3.62 14.61
N GLY A 454 -5.01 3.44 13.47
CA GLY A 454 -6.36 3.96 13.21
C GLY A 454 -7.43 3.38 14.14
N SER A 455 -7.43 2.05 14.32
CA SER A 455 -8.37 1.37 15.21
C SER A 455 -8.19 1.82 16.66
N LEU A 456 -6.94 1.86 17.15
CA LEU A 456 -6.64 2.36 18.49
C LEU A 456 -7.06 3.83 18.66
N GLY A 457 -6.78 4.66 17.66
CA GLY A 457 -7.10 6.08 17.72
C GLY A 457 -8.58 6.35 17.84
N LEU A 458 -9.40 5.62 17.09
CA LEU A 458 -10.86 5.74 17.17
C LEU A 458 -11.38 5.39 18.58
N ALA A 459 -10.90 4.29 19.17
CA ALA A 459 -11.31 3.84 20.50
C ALA A 459 -10.92 4.85 21.60
N VAL A 460 -9.68 5.36 21.56
CA VAL A 460 -9.21 6.36 22.52
C VAL A 460 -9.96 7.67 22.37
N ALA A 461 -10.19 8.14 21.15
CA ALA A 461 -10.97 9.35 20.88
C ALA A 461 -12.41 9.24 21.39
N ALA A 462 -13.09 8.11 21.15
CA ALA A 462 -14.43 7.84 21.69
C ALA A 462 -14.44 8.00 23.22
N THR A 463 -13.45 7.38 23.86
CA THR A 463 -13.31 7.37 25.32
C THR A 463 -13.07 8.77 25.88
N ILE A 464 -12.20 9.56 25.23
CA ILE A 464 -11.95 10.96 25.63
C ILE A 464 -13.23 11.79 25.54
N ILE A 465 -13.98 11.66 24.45
CA ILE A 465 -15.22 12.41 24.24
C ILE A 465 -16.27 12.00 25.28
N ASN A 466 -16.51 10.70 25.45
CA ASN A 466 -17.50 10.18 26.40
C ASN A 466 -17.16 10.55 27.86
N ASN A 467 -15.90 10.41 28.26
CA ASN A 467 -15.46 10.78 29.61
C ASN A 467 -15.54 12.29 29.83
N SER A 468 -15.17 13.09 28.83
CA SER A 468 -15.28 14.56 28.91
C SER A 468 -16.74 15.02 29.01
N ALA A 469 -17.63 14.40 28.23
CA ALA A 469 -19.06 14.71 28.28
C ALA A 469 -19.64 14.35 29.66
N ASN A 470 -19.34 13.14 30.15
CA ASN A 470 -19.80 12.68 31.47
C ASN A 470 -19.26 13.58 32.61
N GLN A 471 -17.99 14.00 32.54
CA GLN A 471 -17.39 14.92 33.52
C GLN A 471 -18.02 16.31 33.50
N SER A 472 -18.47 16.78 32.34
CA SER A 472 -19.08 18.12 32.17
C SER A 472 -20.56 18.14 32.54
N LEU A 473 -21.29 17.04 32.29
CA LEU A 473 -22.73 16.94 32.54
C LEU A 473 -23.10 16.54 33.98
N ARG A 474 -22.25 15.77 34.67
CA ARG A 474 -22.50 15.36 36.07
C ARG A 474 -22.71 16.54 37.04
N PRO A 475 -21.87 17.60 37.02
CA PRO A 475 -22.06 18.77 37.87
C PRO A 475 -23.37 19.54 37.59
N LEU A 476 -23.93 19.39 36.39
CA LEU A 476 -25.18 20.03 35.96
C LEU A 476 -26.43 19.26 36.41
N GLY A 477 -26.26 18.19 37.20
CA GLY A 477 -27.39 17.43 37.78
C GLY A 477 -27.96 16.35 36.89
N TRP A 478 -27.32 16.02 35.76
CA TRP A 478 -27.77 14.95 34.88
C TRP A 478 -27.58 13.57 35.52
N SER A 479 -28.60 12.71 35.45
CA SER A 479 -28.50 11.34 35.96
C SER A 479 -27.56 10.49 35.09
N SER A 480 -26.85 9.53 35.71
CA SER A 480 -25.90 8.67 35.00
C SER A 480 -26.55 7.82 33.89
N GLU A 481 -27.83 7.49 34.05
CA GLU A 481 -28.60 6.76 33.05
C GLU A 481 -28.98 7.65 31.86
N ARG A 482 -29.38 8.89 32.12
CA ARG A 482 -29.66 9.89 31.07
C ARG A 482 -28.40 10.22 30.27
N ILE A 483 -27.27 10.45 30.93
CA ILE A 483 -25.98 10.66 30.25
C ILE A 483 -25.63 9.47 29.33
N LYS A 484 -25.79 8.22 29.80
CA LYS A 484 -25.53 7.03 28.97
C LYS A 484 -26.47 6.92 27.78
N LEU A 485 -27.77 7.15 27.98
CA LEU A 485 -28.76 7.12 26.90
C LEU A 485 -28.44 8.17 25.83
N THR A 486 -28.09 9.39 26.26
CA THR A 486 -27.79 10.51 25.35
C THR A 486 -26.43 10.39 24.67
N LEU A 487 -25.42 9.78 25.31
CA LEU A 487 -24.13 9.51 24.69
C LEU A 487 -24.23 8.37 23.66
N ASN A 488 -25.06 7.36 23.92
CA ASN A 488 -25.30 6.25 23.00
C ASN A 488 -26.19 6.65 21.82
N ASP A 489 -27.17 7.53 22.05
CA ASP A 489 -28.02 8.10 21.00
C ASP A 489 -28.20 9.62 21.19
N PRO A 490 -27.33 10.43 20.56
CA PRO A 490 -27.45 11.88 20.60
C PRO A 490 -28.67 12.41 19.84
N SER A 491 -29.30 11.59 18.98
CA SER A 491 -30.43 12.02 18.14
C SER A 491 -31.70 12.28 18.94
N VAL A 492 -31.82 11.66 20.12
CA VAL A 492 -32.97 11.76 21.04
C VAL A 492 -33.20 13.20 21.49
N LEU A 493 -32.14 14.00 21.67
CA LEU A 493 -32.24 15.41 22.02
C LEU A 493 -32.21 16.33 20.79
N LEU A 494 -31.55 15.94 19.70
CA LEU A 494 -31.50 16.76 18.48
C LEU A 494 -32.89 16.89 17.80
N LEU A 495 -33.80 15.96 18.06
CA LEU A 495 -35.17 15.93 17.51
C LEU A 495 -36.25 16.40 18.48
N SER A 496 -35.92 16.62 19.76
CA SER A 496 -36.89 17.03 20.78
C SER A 496 -37.16 18.54 20.72
N THR A 497 -38.43 18.93 20.66
CA THR A 497 -38.89 20.33 20.53
C THR A 497 -39.26 20.99 21.87
N SER A 498 -38.99 20.33 23.02
CA SER A 498 -39.33 20.89 24.32
C SER A 498 -38.36 22.00 24.75
N PRO A 499 -38.83 23.10 25.39
CA PRO A 499 -37.95 24.15 25.91
C PRO A 499 -37.03 23.68 27.05
N ALA A 500 -37.39 22.63 27.79
CA ALA A 500 -36.49 21.99 28.76
C ALA A 500 -35.30 21.29 28.05
N ASP A 501 -35.57 20.67 26.90
CA ASP A 501 -34.56 20.02 26.09
C ASP A 501 -33.63 21.02 25.40
N ALA A 502 -34.03 22.28 25.23
CA ALA A 502 -33.18 23.33 24.64
C ALA A 502 -32.05 23.80 25.57
N ALA A 503 -32.27 23.80 26.90
CA ALA A 503 -31.19 24.06 27.86
C ALA A 503 -30.24 22.86 27.93
N ASP A 504 -30.81 21.66 28.04
CA ASP A 504 -30.07 20.39 28.06
C ASP A 504 -29.24 20.18 26.78
N LEU A 505 -29.77 20.58 25.62
CA LEU A 505 -29.05 20.57 24.35
C LEU A 505 -27.83 21.50 24.37
N ARG A 506 -27.94 22.70 24.94
CA ARG A 506 -26.79 23.63 25.02
C ARG A 506 -25.69 23.07 25.92
N ASP A 507 -26.08 22.54 27.07
CA ASP A 507 -25.14 21.90 28.01
C ASP A 507 -24.45 20.70 27.39
N LEU A 508 -25.20 19.88 26.64
CA LEU A 508 -24.68 18.74 25.91
C LEU A 508 -23.72 19.16 24.78
N ARG A 509 -24.05 20.19 24.01
CA ARG A 509 -23.18 20.69 22.93
C ARG A 509 -21.85 21.20 23.48
N GLU A 510 -21.86 21.96 24.57
CA GLU A 510 -20.63 22.46 25.20
C GLU A 510 -19.80 21.32 25.82
N ALA A 511 -20.46 20.32 26.40
CA ALA A 511 -19.82 19.11 26.92
C ALA A 511 -19.11 18.31 25.80
N TYR A 512 -19.80 18.10 24.67
CA TYR A 512 -19.21 17.48 23.48
C TYR A 512 -18.07 18.31 22.93
N ARG A 513 -18.26 19.63 22.79
CA ARG A 513 -17.24 20.56 22.30
C ARG A 513 -15.95 20.44 23.10
N THR A 514 -16.04 20.42 24.43
CA THR A 514 -14.88 20.22 25.30
C THR A 514 -14.18 18.89 25.02
N GLY A 515 -14.95 17.80 24.82
CA GLY A 515 -14.42 16.49 24.46
C GLY A 515 -13.70 16.49 23.10
N PHE A 516 -14.32 17.09 22.08
CA PHE A 516 -13.72 17.23 20.75
C PHE A 516 -12.47 18.10 20.76
N GLN A 517 -12.47 19.21 21.52
CA GLN A 517 -11.28 20.07 21.66
C GLN A 517 -10.10 19.32 22.27
N ARG A 518 -10.33 18.52 23.33
CA ARG A 518 -9.29 17.65 23.91
C ARG A 518 -8.74 16.67 22.89
N ASN A 519 -9.62 16.08 22.07
CA ASN A 519 -9.23 15.17 21.02
C ASN A 519 -8.39 15.88 19.93
N PHE A 520 -8.79 17.07 19.47
CA PHE A 520 -8.01 17.85 18.50
C PHE A 520 -6.63 18.24 19.02
N TRP A 521 -6.50 18.58 20.31
CA TRP A 521 -5.20 18.80 20.95
C TRP A 521 -4.33 17.54 20.97
N LEU A 522 -4.92 16.39 21.29
CA LEU A 522 -4.21 15.11 21.21
C LEU A 522 -3.72 14.83 19.78
N LEU A 523 -4.57 15.07 18.77
CA LEU A 523 -4.19 14.91 17.36
C LEU A 523 -3.05 15.87 16.95
N ALA A 524 -3.08 17.12 17.42
CA ALA A 524 -2.01 18.08 17.20
C ALA A 524 -0.70 17.61 17.88
N ALA A 525 -0.76 17.10 19.10
CA ALA A 525 0.41 16.56 19.80
C ALA A 525 1.00 15.33 19.08
N LEU A 526 0.14 14.43 18.60
CA LEU A 526 0.57 13.24 17.85
C LEU A 526 1.22 13.60 16.51
N THR A 527 0.63 14.54 15.76
CA THR A 527 1.20 15.01 14.48
C THR A 527 2.52 15.77 14.69
N ALA A 528 2.65 16.54 15.77
CA ALA A 528 3.91 17.16 16.17
C ALA A 528 4.98 16.10 16.57
N CYS A 529 4.57 15.04 17.26
CA CYS A 529 5.44 13.90 17.54
C CYS A 529 5.90 13.21 16.25
N ALA A 530 5.00 12.99 15.30
CA ALA A 530 5.35 12.43 13.99
C ALA A 530 6.30 13.33 13.19
N PHE A 531 6.20 14.65 13.30
CA PHE A 531 7.19 15.59 12.78
C PHE A 531 8.57 15.32 13.41
N GLY A 532 8.65 15.25 14.74
CA GLY A 532 9.91 14.98 15.45
C GLY A 532 10.52 13.63 15.07
N VAL A 533 9.70 12.58 15.01
CA VAL A 533 10.12 11.24 14.57
C VAL A 533 10.63 11.27 13.12
N THR A 534 9.92 11.93 12.21
CA THR A 534 10.37 12.10 10.82
C THR A 534 11.70 12.85 10.76
N PHE A 535 11.84 13.92 11.55
CA PHE A 535 13.04 14.73 11.60
C PHE A 535 14.26 13.92 12.07
N VAL A 536 14.11 13.08 13.10
CA VAL A 536 15.21 12.32 13.71
C VAL A 536 15.50 11.01 12.96
N LEU A 537 14.47 10.23 12.61
CA LEU A 537 14.62 8.85 12.12
C LEU A 537 14.56 8.71 10.59
N MET A 538 14.08 9.72 9.86
CA MET A 538 13.98 9.69 8.39
C MET A 538 14.92 10.71 7.71
N PRO A 539 16.26 10.50 7.77
CA PRO A 539 17.21 11.35 7.06
C PRO A 539 17.02 11.24 5.54
N GLN A 540 17.21 12.33 4.81
CA GLN A 540 17.11 12.36 3.36
C GLN A 540 18.12 11.38 2.74
N ARG A 541 17.64 10.47 1.90
CA ARG A 541 18.47 9.60 1.05
C ARG A 541 18.11 9.82 -0.40
N SER A 542 19.10 9.73 -1.30
CA SER A 542 18.83 9.79 -2.74
C SER A 542 17.84 8.69 -3.11
N VAL A 543 16.76 9.09 -3.79
CA VAL A 543 15.74 8.18 -4.32
C VAL A 543 16.23 7.51 -5.61
N ASP A 544 17.36 7.95 -6.16
CA ASP A 544 18.00 7.32 -7.31
C ASP A 544 18.74 6.04 -6.87
N ARG A 545 18.26 4.94 -7.44
CA ARG A 545 18.85 3.62 -7.34
C ARG A 545 19.70 3.39 -8.58
N LYS A 546 21.00 3.09 -8.42
CA LYS A 546 21.92 2.91 -9.56
C LYS A 546 21.46 1.78 -10.50
N ASP A 547 20.84 0.75 -9.94
CA ASP A 547 20.24 -0.40 -10.63
C ASP A 547 18.95 -0.09 -11.40
N ASP A 548 18.29 1.05 -11.17
CA ASP A 548 17.06 1.41 -11.90
C ASP A 548 17.31 1.68 -13.40
N GLN A 549 18.49 2.19 -13.77
CA GLN A 549 18.86 2.45 -15.16
C GLN A 549 19.11 1.14 -15.91
N GLU A 550 19.94 0.26 -15.35
CA GLU A 550 20.27 -1.05 -15.94
C GLU A 550 19.01 -1.90 -16.19
N LEU A 551 18.09 -1.95 -15.22
CA LEU A 551 16.84 -2.69 -15.36
C LEU A 551 15.89 -2.08 -16.40
N ARG A 552 15.89 -0.74 -16.54
CA ARG A 552 15.11 -0.07 -17.59
C ARG A 552 15.65 -0.39 -18.98
N ASP A 553 16.96 -0.47 -19.12
CA ASP A 553 17.59 -0.77 -20.40
C ASP A 553 17.39 -2.26 -20.76
N LYS A 554 17.54 -3.18 -19.80
CA LYS A 554 17.14 -4.59 -19.97
C LYS A 554 15.67 -4.72 -20.41
N ALA A 555 14.76 -3.99 -19.78
CA ALA A 555 13.35 -4.01 -20.14
C ALA A 555 13.04 -3.45 -21.54
N LYS A 556 13.81 -2.45 -22.01
CA LYS A 556 13.69 -1.94 -23.39
C LYS A 556 14.16 -2.98 -24.40
N LEU A 557 15.30 -3.62 -24.14
CA LEU A 557 15.85 -4.68 -24.99
C LEU A 557 14.88 -5.86 -25.11
N GLU A 558 14.33 -6.37 -23.99
CA GLU A 558 13.33 -7.44 -24.02
C GLU A 558 12.06 -7.06 -24.81
N LEU A 559 11.68 -5.77 -24.80
CA LEU A 559 10.54 -5.27 -25.57
C LEU A 559 10.85 -5.22 -27.06
N GLU A 560 12.06 -4.82 -27.44
CA GLU A 560 12.54 -4.78 -28.81
C GLU A 560 12.62 -6.18 -29.40
N GLU A 561 13.23 -7.13 -28.69
CA GLU A 561 13.25 -8.55 -29.09
C GLU A 561 11.84 -9.12 -29.27
N LYS A 562 10.90 -8.80 -28.37
CA LYS A 562 9.49 -9.22 -28.51
C LYS A 562 8.82 -8.61 -29.73
N LYS A 563 9.13 -7.35 -30.07
CA LYS A 563 8.62 -6.69 -31.29
C LYS A 563 9.22 -7.32 -32.54
N GLU A 564 10.51 -7.63 -32.54
CA GLU A 564 11.20 -8.30 -33.63
C GLU A 564 10.68 -9.71 -33.84
N ARG A 565 10.55 -10.54 -32.79
CA ARG A 565 9.88 -11.84 -32.87
C ARG A 565 8.47 -11.75 -33.43
N LYS A 566 7.70 -10.71 -33.06
CA LYS A 566 6.35 -10.48 -33.61
C LYS A 566 6.39 -10.03 -35.07
N ARG A 567 7.38 -9.23 -35.48
CA ARG A 567 7.58 -8.82 -36.88
C ARG A 567 8.02 -10.00 -37.73
N ALA A 568 8.98 -10.80 -37.27
CA ALA A 568 9.43 -12.02 -37.93
C ALA A 568 8.28 -13.03 -38.10
N LYS A 569 7.45 -13.23 -37.07
CA LYS A 569 6.23 -14.08 -37.19
C LYS A 569 5.18 -13.53 -38.16
N ARG A 570 5.10 -12.21 -38.34
CA ARG A 570 4.19 -11.59 -39.32
C ARG A 570 4.76 -11.65 -40.75
N ALA A 571 6.08 -11.54 -40.90
CA ALA A 571 6.78 -11.64 -42.17
C ALA A 571 6.80 -13.10 -42.69
N GLY A 572 7.12 -14.07 -41.82
CA GLY A 572 7.12 -15.50 -42.17
C GLY A 572 5.73 -16.13 -42.36
N GLY A 573 4.65 -15.37 -42.17
CA GLY A 573 3.28 -15.79 -42.50
C GLY A 573 2.79 -15.30 -43.86
N ALA A 574 3.62 -14.56 -44.62
CA ALA A 574 3.24 -13.90 -45.87
C ALA A 574 3.94 -14.47 -47.12
N GLU A 575 4.78 -15.50 -47.00
CA GLU A 575 5.43 -16.12 -48.16
C GLU A 575 5.12 -17.62 -48.22
N THR A 576 4.12 -17.96 -49.04
CA THR A 576 4.06 -19.26 -49.69
C THR A 576 4.00 -19.03 -51.19
N PRO A 577 5.10 -19.19 -51.95
CA PRO A 577 5.01 -19.32 -53.39
C PRO A 577 4.49 -20.72 -53.69
N ALA A 578 3.40 -20.77 -54.43
CA ALA A 578 2.90 -21.98 -55.04
C ALA A 578 3.95 -22.56 -56.02
N HIS A 579 4.34 -23.81 -55.82
CA HIS A 579 4.81 -24.65 -56.90
C HIS A 579 4.23 -26.06 -56.75
N HIS A 580 3.37 -26.40 -57.69
CA HIS A 580 2.97 -27.76 -58.03
C HIS A 580 4.15 -28.53 -58.64
N THR A 581 4.35 -29.78 -58.25
CA THR A 581 4.39 -30.94 -59.18
C THR A 581 4.25 -32.28 -58.44
N ALA A 582 3.19 -33.00 -58.84
CA ALA A 582 3.04 -34.44 -59.11
C ALA A 582 3.39 -35.54 -58.08
N SER A 583 2.44 -36.47 -58.02
CA SER A 583 2.27 -37.71 -57.26
C SER A 583 3.37 -38.79 -57.38
N THR A 584 3.50 -39.65 -56.35
CA THR A 584 3.11 -41.08 -56.41
C THR A 584 3.17 -41.79 -55.04
N SER A 585 2.16 -42.64 -54.83
CA SER A 585 1.96 -43.80 -53.94
C SER A 585 3.09 -44.34 -53.04
N ASP A 586 2.83 -44.49 -51.74
CA ASP A 586 2.56 -45.77 -51.03
C ASP A 586 2.79 -45.62 -49.51
N GLU A 587 1.92 -46.25 -48.72
CA GLU A 587 1.90 -46.29 -47.25
C GLU A 587 2.61 -47.59 -46.75
N PRO A 588 2.76 -47.84 -45.44
CA PRO A 588 3.76 -47.34 -44.49
C PRO A 588 4.69 -48.45 -43.95
N ALA A 589 5.90 -48.12 -43.45
CA ALA A 589 6.51 -48.83 -42.29
C ALA A 589 7.87 -48.27 -41.86
N SER A 590 8.05 -48.30 -40.53
CA SER A 590 9.29 -48.45 -39.75
C SER A 590 9.93 -47.21 -39.10
N LEU A 591 9.85 -47.27 -37.77
CA LEU A 591 10.55 -46.48 -36.75
C LEU A 591 12.08 -46.67 -36.83
N HIS A 592 12.81 -45.81 -37.55
CA HIS A 592 14.24 -45.64 -37.28
C HIS A 592 14.89 -44.41 -37.95
N GLU A 593 14.45 -43.18 -37.66
CA GLU A 593 15.25 -41.99 -38.01
C GLU A 593 14.78 -40.76 -37.22
N LEU A 594 15.24 -40.64 -35.97
CA LEU A 594 14.92 -39.47 -35.12
C LEU A 594 16.11 -39.05 -34.23
N HIS A 595 17.35 -39.29 -34.69
CA HIS A 595 18.54 -39.00 -33.89
C HIS A 595 19.68 -38.24 -34.59
N GLN A 596 19.46 -37.61 -35.74
CA GLN A 596 20.53 -36.83 -36.41
C GLN A 596 20.26 -35.35 -36.66
N HIS A 597 19.08 -34.81 -36.32
CA HIS A 597 18.78 -33.41 -36.60
C HIS A 597 19.06 -32.41 -35.45
N ASP A 598 19.58 -32.88 -34.31
CA ASP A 598 19.73 -32.06 -33.09
C ASP A 598 21.19 -31.65 -32.78
N ARG A 599 22.14 -31.93 -33.69
CA ARG A 599 23.58 -31.58 -33.51
C ARG A 599 24.08 -30.42 -34.37
N SER A 600 23.33 -29.96 -35.37
CA SER A 600 23.74 -28.82 -36.20
C SER A 600 23.23 -27.46 -35.69
N SER A 601 22.24 -27.44 -34.79
CA SER A 601 21.70 -26.19 -34.24
C SER A 601 22.49 -25.61 -33.06
N SER A 602 23.32 -26.42 -32.38
CA SER A 602 24.15 -25.93 -31.27
C SER A 602 25.45 -25.28 -31.76
N ALA A 603 26.03 -25.79 -32.84
CA ALA A 603 27.28 -25.29 -33.40
C ALA A 603 27.17 -23.84 -33.92
N ASP A 604 26.04 -23.48 -34.55
CA ASP A 604 25.79 -22.10 -35.03
C ASP A 604 25.53 -21.12 -33.88
N SER A 605 24.96 -21.58 -32.76
CA SER A 605 24.72 -20.74 -31.57
C SER A 605 26.03 -20.44 -30.84
N ASP A 606 26.90 -21.43 -30.72
CA ASP A 606 28.18 -21.29 -30.02
C ASP A 606 29.16 -20.42 -30.83
N GLN A 607 29.13 -20.53 -32.17
CA GLN A 607 29.93 -19.71 -33.07
C GLN A 607 29.49 -18.23 -33.07
N HIS A 608 28.19 -17.97 -32.94
CA HIS A 608 27.66 -16.60 -32.82
C HIS A 608 27.96 -15.97 -31.43
N HIS A 609 28.01 -16.79 -30.37
CA HIS A 609 28.39 -16.32 -29.04
C HIS A 609 29.89 -15.96 -28.95
N ALA A 610 30.75 -16.75 -29.60
CA ALA A 610 32.19 -16.48 -29.66
C ALA A 610 32.54 -15.20 -30.46
N GLU A 611 31.76 -14.87 -31.50
CA GLU A 611 31.91 -13.59 -32.22
C GLU A 611 31.45 -12.38 -31.38
N LEU A 612 30.42 -12.55 -30.56
CA LEU A 612 29.91 -11.53 -29.63
C LEU A 612 30.90 -11.21 -28.50
N GLU A 613 31.57 -12.21 -27.93
CA GLU A 613 32.62 -11.98 -26.93
C GLU A 613 33.85 -11.29 -27.53
N LYS A 614 34.24 -11.65 -28.77
CA LYS A 614 35.32 -10.95 -29.48
C LYS A 614 34.99 -9.49 -29.76
N ALA A 615 33.73 -9.18 -30.10
CA ALA A 615 33.27 -7.80 -30.28
C ALA A 615 33.24 -7.01 -28.96
N LEU A 616 32.87 -7.66 -27.84
CA LEU A 616 32.84 -7.05 -26.51
C LEU A 616 34.24 -6.68 -26.02
N HIS A 617 35.22 -7.59 -26.17
CA HIS A 617 36.60 -7.32 -25.80
C HIS A 617 37.28 -6.27 -26.70
N ALA A 618 36.90 -6.19 -27.98
CA ALA A 618 37.38 -5.13 -28.86
C ALA A 618 36.83 -3.74 -28.46
N ALA A 619 35.59 -3.68 -27.93
CA ALA A 619 34.99 -2.44 -27.44
C ALA A 619 35.61 -1.98 -26.10
N GLU A 620 35.90 -2.90 -25.18
CA GLU A 620 36.59 -2.62 -23.92
C GLU A 620 38.03 -2.13 -24.15
N ALA A 621 38.75 -2.72 -25.10
CA ALA A 621 40.10 -2.30 -25.47
C ALA A 621 40.13 -0.90 -26.11
N SER A 622 39.08 -0.52 -26.85
CA SER A 622 38.94 0.81 -27.47
C SER A 622 38.59 1.90 -26.43
N ALA A 623 37.84 1.55 -25.38
CA ALA A 623 37.48 2.47 -24.31
C ALA A 623 38.64 2.78 -23.33
N ALA A 624 39.63 1.89 -23.22
CA ALA A 624 40.77 2.05 -22.31
C ALA A 624 41.88 3.01 -22.83
N LEU A 625 41.79 3.49 -24.08
CA LEU A 625 42.85 4.27 -24.76
C LEU A 625 42.50 5.74 -25.05
N ALA A 626 41.39 6.28 -24.54
CA ALA A 626 41.04 7.69 -24.73
C ALA A 626 41.62 8.58 -23.59
N PRO A 627 42.46 9.60 -23.88
CA PRO A 627 43.03 10.47 -22.84
C PRO A 627 42.00 11.49 -22.32
N GLU A 628 42.01 11.73 -21.01
CA GLU A 628 41.25 12.80 -20.33
C GLU A 628 41.61 14.17 -20.90
N VAL A 629 40.63 14.83 -21.53
CA VAL A 629 40.68 16.27 -21.82
C VAL A 629 39.42 16.90 -21.25
N GLY A 630 39.60 17.68 -20.19
CA GLY A 630 38.54 18.46 -19.55
C GLY A 630 37.97 19.53 -20.47
N LEU A 631 36.66 19.75 -20.38
CA LEU A 631 35.96 20.85 -21.06
C LEU A 631 35.14 21.67 -20.04
N PRO A 632 35.08 23.01 -20.15
CA PRO A 632 34.49 23.92 -19.18
C PRO A 632 32.97 24.12 -19.38
N PRO A 633 32.26 24.83 -18.47
CA PRO A 633 30.80 24.95 -18.51
C PRO A 633 30.31 25.91 -19.61
N PRO A 634 29.05 25.78 -20.08
CA PRO A 634 28.57 26.54 -21.24
C PRO A 634 28.09 27.94 -20.86
N GLU A 635 28.61 28.94 -21.57
CA GLU A 635 28.10 30.31 -21.65
C GLU A 635 26.85 30.39 -22.55
N LEU A 636 25.92 31.25 -22.12
CA LEU A 636 24.77 31.74 -22.87
C LEU A 636 25.25 32.72 -23.94
N ASP A 637 24.71 32.67 -25.16
CA ASP A 637 24.71 33.85 -26.01
C ASP A 637 23.50 33.98 -26.93
N GLU A 638 22.99 35.21 -26.93
CA GLU A 638 21.90 35.75 -27.73
C GLU A 638 22.34 36.08 -29.17
N LYS A 639 21.31 36.18 -30.04
CA LYS A 639 21.17 37.00 -31.26
C LYS A 639 21.20 36.28 -32.60
N GLY A 640 20.13 36.54 -33.36
CA GLY A 640 20.20 36.67 -34.81
C GLY A 640 18.95 36.27 -35.59
N SER A 641 17.85 37.02 -35.50
CA SER A 641 16.88 37.10 -36.61
C SER A 641 16.07 38.40 -36.63
N GLU A 642 16.55 39.38 -37.39
CA GLU A 642 15.77 40.37 -38.14
C GLU A 642 16.27 40.20 -39.60
N ASP A 643 15.51 40.30 -40.69
CA ASP A 643 14.36 41.16 -40.96
C ASP A 643 13.77 40.78 -42.35
N ARG A 644 12.44 40.93 -42.56
CA ARG A 644 11.84 41.51 -43.79
C ARG A 644 10.29 41.49 -43.82
N LYS A 645 9.74 42.72 -43.74
CA LYS A 645 8.58 43.32 -44.48
C LYS A 645 7.16 42.89 -44.10
N SER A 646 6.40 43.73 -43.37
CA SER A 646 5.50 44.83 -43.82
C SER A 646 4.40 44.33 -44.77
N THR A 647 3.08 44.45 -44.51
CA THR A 647 2.28 45.70 -44.41
C THR A 647 0.81 45.41 -44.02
N ASN A 648 0.19 46.41 -43.39
CA ASN A 648 -1.22 46.84 -43.41
C ASN A 648 -2.27 46.32 -42.39
N VAL A 649 -2.68 47.32 -41.60
CA VAL A 649 -3.83 47.62 -40.69
C VAL A 649 -5.11 47.86 -41.54
N PRO A 650 -6.36 47.89 -41.00
CA PRO A 650 -6.79 48.15 -39.62
C PRO A 650 -7.46 47.03 -38.83
#